data_AF-A0A2V6DVT1-F1
#
_entry.id   AF-A0A2V6DVT1-F1
#
_cell.length_a   1.000
_cell.length_b   1.000
_cell.length_c   1.000
_cell.angle_alpha   90.00
_cell.angle_beta   90.00
_cell.angle_gamma   90.00
#
_symmetry.space_group_name_H-M   'P 1'
#
loop_
_entity.id
_entity.type
_entity.pdbx_description
1 polymer ?
#
loop_
_entity_poly.entity_id
_entity_poly.type
_entity_poly.pdbx_seq_one_letter_code
_entity_poly.pdbx_strand_id
1 'polypeptide(L)'
;MFFGVRGVCLLGVVLAAFASTNAAELKEARVTQIVREVKLLPNAAPVRLALLNDQVRDGTAVRTGIESRTELMFTDATLARLGANTIFSFTEGTRNLELSDGAMLLRVPKSAGGAKINTAAVTAAITGTTIMLEFHKNSYIKFIVLEGTGRIFIPNHVGESVLVHAGQMLITKPNAKNLPSPVDVDIRKLMKTSRLIRGFGKMGSEDLIAQTETAQDEEREDGELYETNLAIYGGGTDLILNDPTHIQSSGQQNAPPPPPSEFGPPETIPAPDAYPLGSGSQINVGPPTITSNGVTNFGKIYRTTPLDGTRSLWFFRSTRPFDTASGFDTPDRSVFSLNFIATFKFQDLQLVSNPTIAISESGITKLALIGVGGIFSGPPGGTLTFAGLDSVLLATENGSIILDGGISFQHIPNLFFYARGDSVSLKLASSISGSSNLLLNSEGTVQVNGNVSVNSLNAFSNGDFLDGSGIITAHDITINSIGGNVTFDASKFLDVAGGTLDLTAKGSLTFIPVAGPITRASIVGHGGTIDFVSSEPFTFDFSNTSVIFTAGEGGIHASNIDFVGPNLMLDSEGDINLLASRVPRSEQGIPLLSGSINAGGSILASGPIEIDDLEAGQNIDAGSIYAGSIKAGGSITAVGGSILATGDITSTTGLLRLDRGSNGMTGDISAGGNILVAGGILASGTSSVIAGGDIVAPGVIAGMLTAGGDITIDDSSNRIGIGVLANSITAATISFINTSRVSPVYNSFSPHDFTMSVGSIGSSGPAIPILFASGLNANVEGPAFHPGNGGKLALNIALDGLIVGDQGDFASITANGGAFNASGPFTGGNGGIVNVTAAGPIKIDSPMEATTGYLQSPYPPTGNGGTVNLTSTNDSVSVSSRIQVSSADPSSMTLRRRSARAGNIALKSDKPSGVAINLSNTSELLSLLDCAAPGPGGKVTILATGANSTANVNGKIVADRGMIDIRHSGDSGQIALGGAGETDHIDAHADVIKVAALGNNGVLTIGNGVLSADTTLKLYAPGSNGTVNFVADVTLYGGSTKIIAGNTVNIFNGVIVTIGGKTPASVFTNKANYTGFGGNGSRTGTFGGAGASNPSSLNQAYAFDGPGG
;
A
#
# COMPACT_ATOMS: atom_id res chain seq x y z
N MET A 1 -2.79 -11.06 -46.21
CA MET A 1 -2.49 -11.61 -47.55
C MET A 1 -1.37 -12.64 -47.39
N PHE A 2 -1.70 -13.90 -47.67
CA PHE A 2 -0.86 -15.10 -47.95
C PHE A 2 0.51 -15.37 -47.27
N PHE A 3 0.51 -16.47 -46.48
CA PHE A 3 1.42 -17.65 -46.46
C PHE A 3 2.95 -17.53 -46.49
N GLY A 4 3.61 -18.34 -45.64
CA GLY A 4 4.80 -19.11 -46.08
C GLY A 4 5.87 -19.46 -45.04
N VAL A 5 5.78 -20.69 -44.51
CA VAL A 5 6.76 -21.38 -43.63
C VAL A 5 7.98 -21.90 -44.41
N ARG A 6 9.18 -21.89 -43.77
CA ARG A 6 10.34 -22.85 -43.84
C ARG A 6 11.54 -22.17 -43.18
N GLY A 7 12.27 -22.67 -42.19
CA GLY A 7 12.69 -24.03 -41.86
C GLY A 7 14.21 -24.14 -42.03
N VAL A 8 15.02 -23.94 -40.97
CA VAL A 8 16.45 -24.31 -40.92
C VAL A 8 16.81 -24.71 -39.48
N CYS A 9 17.04 -26.01 -39.25
CA CYS A 9 17.70 -26.53 -38.05
C CYS A 9 19.22 -26.50 -38.27
N LEU A 10 19.95 -25.82 -37.38
CA LEU A 10 21.41 -25.84 -37.34
C LEU A 10 21.86 -26.69 -36.13
N LEU A 11 22.55 -27.79 -36.43
CA LEU A 11 23.18 -28.68 -35.48
C LEU A 11 24.44 -27.99 -34.91
N GLY A 12 24.47 -27.68 -33.61
CA GLY A 12 25.64 -27.15 -32.91
C GLY A 12 26.07 -28.10 -31.78
N VAL A 13 27.17 -28.82 -32.00
CA VAL A 13 27.84 -29.66 -31.00
C VAL A 13 28.67 -28.78 -30.07
N VAL A 14 28.39 -28.80 -28.77
CA VAL A 14 29.28 -28.32 -27.71
C VAL A 14 29.62 -29.49 -26.79
N LEU A 15 30.88 -29.91 -26.82
CA LEU A 15 31.50 -30.81 -25.84
C LEU A 15 31.56 -30.09 -24.49
N ALA A 16 30.80 -30.55 -23.50
CA ALA A 16 31.01 -30.21 -22.10
C ALA A 16 31.78 -31.33 -21.40
N ALA A 17 32.87 -30.95 -20.73
CA ALA A 17 33.72 -31.83 -19.96
C ALA A 17 32.94 -32.54 -18.84
N PHE A 18 32.95 -33.87 -18.84
CA PHE A 18 32.47 -34.66 -17.71
C PHE A 18 33.50 -34.58 -16.57
N ALA A 19 33.31 -33.63 -15.66
CA ALA A 19 33.83 -33.79 -14.31
C ALA A 19 33.08 -34.98 -13.69
N SER A 20 33.76 -36.10 -13.47
CA SER A 20 33.24 -37.22 -12.69
C SER A 20 33.10 -36.78 -11.23
N THR A 21 31.94 -36.24 -10.88
CA THR A 21 31.55 -36.00 -9.49
C THR A 21 31.33 -37.35 -8.83
N ASN A 22 32.28 -37.78 -7.99
CA ASN A 22 32.06 -38.93 -7.13
C ASN A 22 30.94 -38.57 -6.14
N ALA A 23 29.87 -39.37 -6.15
CA ALA A 23 28.75 -39.25 -5.21
C ALA A 23 29.26 -39.33 -3.76
N ALA A 24 28.82 -38.43 -2.88
CA ALA A 24 29.22 -38.46 -1.47
C ALA A 24 28.82 -39.81 -0.82
N GLU A 25 29.70 -40.41 -0.01
CA GLU A 25 29.42 -41.67 0.68
C GLU A 25 28.38 -41.48 1.82
N LEU A 26 27.48 -42.44 2.03
CA LEU A 26 26.56 -42.42 3.18
C LEU A 26 27.30 -42.95 4.42
N LYS A 27 27.69 -42.06 5.34
CA LYS A 27 28.47 -42.42 6.54
C LYS A 27 27.60 -42.56 7.78
N GLU A 28 26.63 -41.66 7.94
CA GLU A 28 25.68 -41.70 9.05
C GLU A 28 24.32 -41.16 8.61
N ALA A 29 23.26 -41.60 9.30
CA ALA A 29 21.92 -41.03 9.24
C ALA A 29 21.50 -40.55 10.64
N ARG A 30 20.69 -39.51 10.70
CA ARG A 30 20.10 -39.00 11.95
C ARG A 30 18.60 -39.23 11.97
N VAL A 31 18.09 -39.67 13.11
CA VAL A 31 16.64 -39.78 13.34
C VAL A 31 16.05 -38.38 13.47
N THR A 32 15.27 -37.92 12.49
CA THR A 32 14.66 -36.57 12.48
C THR A 32 13.20 -36.57 12.90
N GLN A 33 12.55 -37.74 12.92
CA GLN A 33 11.19 -37.85 13.45
C GLN A 33 10.88 -39.27 13.90
N ILE A 34 10.14 -39.40 15.01
CA ILE A 34 9.68 -40.68 15.56
C ILE A 34 8.16 -40.60 15.75
N VAL A 35 7.47 -41.61 15.24
CA VAL A 35 6.04 -41.83 15.51
C VAL A 35 5.92 -43.17 16.21
N ARG A 36 5.52 -43.14 17.49
CA ARG A 36 5.41 -44.30 18.39
C ARG A 36 6.74 -45.01 18.66
N GLU A 37 6.84 -46.31 18.41
CA GLU A 37 7.93 -47.17 18.90
C GLU A 37 8.96 -47.45 17.79
N VAL A 38 10.17 -46.90 17.97
CA VAL A 38 11.31 -47.12 17.07
C VAL A 38 12.48 -47.60 17.92
N LYS A 39 13.15 -48.68 17.48
CA LYS A 39 14.29 -49.30 18.17
C LYS A 39 15.51 -49.29 17.27
N LEU A 40 16.67 -49.05 17.88
CA LEU A 40 17.98 -49.26 17.27
C LEU A 40 18.52 -50.61 17.73
N LEU A 41 19.04 -51.38 16.78
CA LEU A 41 19.61 -52.72 16.97
C LEU A 41 21.09 -52.69 16.58
N PRO A 42 22.01 -52.27 17.47
CA PRO A 42 23.44 -52.32 17.22
C PRO A 42 23.96 -53.77 17.27
N ASN A 43 24.91 -54.13 16.41
CA ASN A 43 25.47 -55.48 16.33
C ASN A 43 26.21 -55.94 17.61
N ALA A 44 26.73 -55.00 18.42
CA ALA A 44 27.56 -55.29 19.59
C ALA A 44 27.08 -54.60 20.90
N ALA A 45 25.83 -54.12 20.94
CA ALA A 45 25.24 -53.50 22.12
C ALA A 45 23.75 -53.88 22.28
N PRO A 46 23.16 -53.77 23.48
CA PRO A 46 21.75 -54.08 23.70
C PRO A 46 20.81 -53.21 22.83
N VAL A 47 19.72 -53.82 22.39
CA VAL A 47 18.63 -53.12 21.68
C VAL A 47 18.08 -52.02 22.56
N ARG A 48 17.93 -50.81 22.01
CA ARG A 48 17.39 -49.64 22.73
C ARG A 48 16.36 -48.89 21.90
N LEU A 49 15.50 -48.11 22.57
CA LEU A 49 14.63 -47.15 21.87
C LEU A 49 15.46 -46.07 21.18
N ALA A 50 15.01 -45.66 19.99
CA ALA A 50 15.55 -44.52 19.28
C ALA A 50 15.01 -43.22 19.92
N LEU A 51 15.85 -42.21 19.96
CA LEU A 51 15.52 -40.85 20.36
C LEU A 51 15.71 -39.91 19.16
N LEU A 52 15.05 -38.76 19.21
CA LEU A 52 15.26 -37.71 18.22
C LEU A 52 16.74 -37.30 18.21
N ASN A 53 17.29 -37.14 17.01
CA ASN A 53 18.70 -36.87 16.72
C ASN A 53 19.68 -38.03 16.99
N ASP A 54 19.21 -39.24 17.31
CA ASP A 54 20.09 -40.40 17.38
C ASP A 54 20.81 -40.63 16.05
N GLN A 55 22.10 -40.94 16.14
CA GLN A 55 22.91 -41.33 14.99
C GLN A 55 22.74 -42.83 14.71
N VAL A 56 22.46 -43.16 13.45
CA VAL A 56 22.43 -44.51 12.90
C VAL A 56 23.64 -44.64 11.99
N ARG A 57 24.50 -45.62 12.27
CA ARG A 57 25.72 -45.95 11.53
C ARG A 57 25.68 -47.40 11.06
N ASP A 58 26.64 -47.78 10.23
CA ASP A 58 26.81 -49.18 9.83
C ASP A 58 26.95 -50.10 11.05
N GLY A 59 26.38 -51.29 10.94
CA GLY A 59 26.21 -52.24 12.03
C GLY A 59 25.10 -51.89 13.03
N THR A 60 24.25 -50.89 12.76
CA THR A 60 23.04 -50.60 13.56
C THR A 60 21.79 -50.60 12.68
N ALA A 61 20.90 -51.57 12.88
CA ALA A 61 19.61 -51.60 12.17
C ALA A 61 18.55 -50.77 12.90
N VAL A 62 17.65 -50.16 12.14
CA VAL A 62 16.46 -49.45 12.65
C VAL A 62 15.25 -50.37 12.50
N ARG A 63 14.52 -50.59 13.59
CA ARG A 63 13.29 -51.38 13.63
C ARG A 63 12.13 -50.54 14.11
N THR A 64 11.07 -50.43 13.32
CA THR A 64 9.81 -49.80 13.72
C THR A 64 8.81 -50.83 14.23
N GLY A 65 8.01 -50.46 15.24
CA GLY A 65 6.92 -51.28 15.78
C GLY A 65 5.62 -51.20 14.97
N ILE A 66 4.55 -51.74 15.55
CA ILE A 66 3.20 -51.69 14.99
C ILE A 66 2.72 -50.23 14.98
N GLU A 67 2.11 -49.79 13.88
CA GLU A 67 1.70 -48.39 13.62
C GLU A 67 2.80 -47.32 13.78
N SER A 68 4.06 -47.73 13.89
CA SER A 68 5.20 -46.85 14.15
C SER A 68 5.86 -46.43 12.85
N ARG A 69 6.43 -45.22 12.81
CA ARG A 69 7.11 -44.68 11.62
C ARG A 69 8.29 -43.82 12.06
N THR A 70 9.31 -43.68 11.21
CA THR A 70 10.44 -42.80 11.51
C THR A 70 11.02 -42.18 10.25
N GLU A 71 11.62 -40.99 10.38
CA GLU A 71 12.38 -40.34 9.33
C GLU A 71 13.87 -40.32 9.70
N LEU A 72 14.70 -40.67 8.72
CA LEU A 72 16.15 -40.65 8.79
C LEU A 72 16.68 -39.68 7.73
N MET A 73 17.56 -38.78 8.14
CA MET A 73 18.26 -37.84 7.26
C MET A 73 19.75 -38.18 7.19
N PHE A 74 20.25 -38.42 5.97
CA PHE A 74 21.67 -38.64 5.71
C PHE A 74 22.42 -37.33 5.45
N THR A 75 23.75 -37.36 5.54
CA THR A 75 24.62 -36.19 5.38
C THR A 75 24.58 -35.54 3.99
N ASP A 76 24.19 -36.27 2.96
CA ASP A 76 24.03 -35.79 1.58
C ASP A 76 22.60 -35.29 1.28
N ALA A 77 21.77 -35.12 2.31
CA ALA A 77 20.34 -34.82 2.21
C ALA A 77 19.50 -35.92 1.52
N THR A 78 20.01 -37.16 1.44
CA THR A 78 19.15 -38.33 1.20
C THR A 78 18.24 -38.52 2.41
N LEU A 79 16.95 -38.74 2.16
CA LEU A 79 15.93 -38.90 3.19
C LEU A 79 15.29 -40.28 3.06
N ALA A 80 15.24 -41.02 4.17
CA ALA A 80 14.56 -42.31 4.25
C ALA A 80 13.45 -42.26 5.30
N ARG A 81 12.22 -42.57 4.92
CA ARG A 81 11.10 -42.74 5.86
C ARG A 81 10.70 -44.20 5.93
N LEU A 82 10.59 -44.73 7.14
CA LEU A 82 10.31 -46.13 7.39
C LEU A 82 8.88 -46.30 7.93
N GLY A 83 8.16 -47.27 7.39
CA GLY A 83 6.78 -47.59 7.72
C GLY A 83 6.66 -48.46 8.97
N ALA A 84 5.46 -48.96 9.25
CA ALA A 84 5.28 -49.91 10.35
C ALA A 84 6.00 -51.23 10.07
N ASN A 85 6.40 -51.96 11.12
CA ASN A 85 7.04 -53.28 11.03
C ASN A 85 8.25 -53.32 10.08
N THR A 86 9.00 -52.23 9.98
CA THR A 86 10.11 -52.08 9.05
C THR A 86 11.45 -52.37 9.72
N ILE A 87 12.32 -53.12 9.04
CA ILE A 87 13.72 -53.33 9.44
C ILE A 87 14.63 -52.82 8.32
N PHE A 88 15.41 -51.80 8.64
CA PHE A 88 16.28 -51.08 7.72
C PHE A 88 17.72 -51.01 8.25
N SER A 89 18.70 -51.16 7.37
CA SER A 89 20.12 -50.90 7.65
C SER A 89 20.82 -50.37 6.40
N PHE A 90 22.04 -49.86 6.54
CA PHE A 90 22.88 -49.46 5.41
C PHE A 90 24.35 -49.77 5.69
N THR A 91 25.15 -49.88 4.63
CA THR A 91 26.60 -50.11 4.74
C THR A 91 27.36 -48.80 4.56
N GLU A 92 28.15 -48.42 5.56
CA GLU A 92 28.92 -47.16 5.60
C GLU A 92 29.93 -47.12 4.45
N GLY A 93 30.17 -45.93 3.90
CA GLY A 93 31.10 -45.76 2.77
C GLY A 93 30.48 -46.18 1.42
N THR A 94 29.28 -46.74 1.42
CA THR A 94 28.56 -47.16 0.21
C THR A 94 27.21 -46.46 0.11
N ARG A 95 26.54 -46.62 -1.03
CA ARG A 95 25.12 -46.25 -1.20
C ARG A 95 24.22 -47.48 -1.27
N ASN A 96 24.60 -48.54 -0.54
CA ASN A 96 23.83 -49.76 -0.43
C ASN A 96 22.97 -49.71 0.84
N LEU A 97 21.66 -49.75 0.63
CA LEU A 97 20.63 -49.77 1.67
C LEU A 97 20.00 -51.16 1.70
N GLU A 98 19.66 -51.65 2.88
CA GLU A 98 19.08 -52.98 3.09
C GLU A 98 17.69 -52.82 3.71
N LEU A 99 16.66 -53.31 3.00
CA LEU A 99 15.29 -53.41 3.51
C LEU A 99 14.96 -54.89 3.72
N SER A 100 14.98 -55.32 4.98
CA SER A 100 14.77 -56.72 5.34
C SER A 100 13.29 -57.13 5.40
N ASP A 101 12.41 -56.21 5.78
CA ASP A 101 10.95 -56.38 5.86
C ASP A 101 10.31 -55.00 6.05
N GLY A 102 9.06 -54.81 5.62
CA GLY A 102 8.27 -53.58 5.80
C GLY A 102 8.30 -52.63 4.60
N ALA A 103 8.08 -51.33 4.84
CA ALA A 103 7.93 -50.33 3.79
C ALA A 103 8.85 -49.12 4.01
N MET A 104 9.39 -48.57 2.94
CA MET A 104 10.23 -47.38 2.97
C MET A 104 9.89 -46.41 1.83
N LEU A 105 10.02 -45.11 2.11
CA LEU A 105 10.17 -44.07 1.10
C LEU A 105 11.62 -43.63 1.12
N LEU A 106 12.23 -43.51 -0.06
CA LEU A 106 13.59 -43.01 -0.21
C LEU A 106 13.60 -41.87 -1.21
N ARG A 107 14.13 -40.72 -0.80
CA ARG A 107 14.38 -39.54 -1.64
C ARG A 107 15.87 -39.31 -1.71
N VAL A 108 16.45 -39.49 -2.90
CA VAL A 108 17.85 -39.14 -3.18
C VAL A 108 17.85 -37.83 -3.96
N PRO A 109 18.45 -36.74 -3.46
CA PRO A 109 18.51 -35.46 -4.19
C PRO A 109 19.13 -35.62 -5.59
N LYS A 110 18.69 -34.78 -6.54
CA LYS A 110 19.36 -34.64 -7.84
C LYS A 110 20.84 -34.30 -7.61
N SER A 111 21.72 -34.88 -8.42
CA SER A 111 23.19 -34.70 -8.33
C SER A 111 23.88 -35.32 -7.10
N ALA A 112 23.15 -35.95 -6.17
CA ALA A 112 23.76 -36.66 -5.04
C ALA A 112 24.35 -38.03 -5.41
N GLY A 113 24.02 -38.56 -6.60
CA GLY A 113 24.45 -39.88 -7.07
C GLY A 113 23.35 -40.93 -7.01
N GLY A 114 23.72 -42.21 -7.14
CA GLY A 114 22.79 -43.34 -7.16
C GLY A 114 22.79 -44.17 -5.88
N ALA A 115 21.65 -44.72 -5.50
CA ALA A 115 21.52 -45.65 -4.39
C ALA A 115 21.04 -47.02 -4.87
N LYS A 116 21.52 -48.08 -4.22
CA LYS A 116 21.03 -49.45 -4.39
C LYS A 116 20.31 -49.86 -3.13
N ILE A 117 19.08 -50.35 -3.28
CA ILE A 117 18.29 -50.89 -2.18
C ILE A 117 18.18 -52.39 -2.42
N ASN A 118 18.75 -53.16 -1.51
CA ASN A 118 18.72 -54.60 -1.53
C ASN A 118 17.60 -55.10 -0.61
N THR A 119 16.93 -56.12 -1.08
CA THR A 119 16.02 -56.97 -0.31
C THR A 119 16.50 -58.41 -0.48
N ALA A 120 15.89 -59.37 0.23
CA ALA A 120 16.24 -60.78 0.05
C ALA A 120 15.92 -61.33 -1.37
N ALA A 121 15.18 -60.58 -2.19
CA ALA A 121 14.62 -61.07 -3.46
C ALA A 121 14.96 -60.21 -4.68
N VAL A 122 15.07 -58.89 -4.53
CA VAL A 122 15.38 -57.95 -5.61
C VAL A 122 16.35 -56.85 -5.16
N THR A 123 17.05 -56.25 -6.12
CA THR A 123 17.78 -55.00 -5.93
C THR A 123 17.16 -53.90 -6.78
N ALA A 124 16.88 -52.75 -6.19
CA ALA A 124 16.46 -51.53 -6.88
C ALA A 124 17.64 -50.54 -6.95
N ALA A 125 18.01 -50.10 -8.15
CA ALA A 125 19.00 -49.06 -8.38
C ALA A 125 18.31 -47.78 -8.86
N ILE A 126 18.58 -46.67 -8.16
CA ILE A 126 18.01 -45.35 -8.47
C ILE A 126 19.12 -44.31 -8.59
N THR A 127 18.86 -43.17 -9.23
CA THR A 127 19.80 -42.04 -9.30
C THR A 127 19.04 -40.73 -9.27
N GLY A 128 19.17 -39.96 -8.18
CA GLY A 128 18.42 -38.71 -7.97
C GLY A 128 16.92 -38.90 -8.20
N THR A 129 16.24 -39.69 -7.37
CA THR A 129 14.85 -40.15 -7.58
C THR A 129 14.16 -40.27 -6.22
N THR A 130 12.84 -40.04 -6.18
CA THR A 130 11.99 -40.36 -5.04
C THR A 130 11.15 -41.58 -5.32
N ILE A 131 11.27 -42.60 -4.47
CA ILE A 131 10.60 -43.89 -4.63
C ILE A 131 9.89 -44.33 -3.34
N MET A 132 8.97 -45.27 -3.48
CA MET A 132 8.47 -46.10 -2.38
C MET A 132 8.76 -47.57 -2.68
N LEU A 133 9.29 -48.29 -1.70
CA LEU A 133 9.55 -49.72 -1.78
C LEU A 133 8.92 -50.40 -0.56
N GLU A 134 8.15 -51.45 -0.80
CA GLU A 134 7.60 -52.31 0.23
C GLU A 134 8.01 -53.76 -0.05
N PHE A 135 8.51 -54.44 0.98
CA PHE A 135 8.95 -55.81 0.92
C PHE A 135 8.43 -56.59 2.13
N HIS A 136 7.66 -57.64 1.84
CA HIS A 136 7.26 -58.62 2.86
C HIS A 136 7.70 -60.01 2.39
N LYS A 137 8.59 -60.64 3.16
CA LYS A 137 9.32 -61.86 2.75
C LYS A 137 8.46 -63.00 2.16
N ASN A 138 7.21 -63.10 2.59
CA ASN A 138 6.28 -64.18 2.20
C ASN A 138 5.07 -63.70 1.38
N SER A 139 5.01 -62.43 0.99
CA SER A 139 3.81 -61.85 0.36
C SER A 139 4.13 -61.24 -1.01
N TYR A 140 4.67 -60.03 -1.03
CA TYR A 140 4.96 -59.30 -2.26
C TYR A 140 6.14 -58.34 -2.07
N ILE A 141 6.67 -57.91 -3.20
CA ILE A 141 7.48 -56.71 -3.35
C ILE A 141 6.65 -55.72 -4.15
N LYS A 142 6.57 -54.47 -3.68
CA LYS A 142 5.92 -53.36 -4.38
C LYS A 142 6.92 -52.22 -4.51
N PHE A 143 7.14 -51.75 -5.73
CA PHE A 143 8.08 -50.68 -6.05
C PHE A 143 7.35 -49.60 -6.85
N ILE A 144 7.40 -48.35 -6.38
CA ILE A 144 6.72 -47.20 -6.99
C ILE A 144 7.74 -46.07 -7.17
N VAL A 145 7.72 -45.40 -8.32
CA VAL A 145 8.54 -44.21 -8.57
C VAL A 145 7.63 -42.98 -8.57
N LEU A 146 7.87 -42.05 -7.64
CA LEU A 146 7.08 -40.82 -7.49
C LEU A 146 7.60 -39.69 -8.39
N GLU A 147 8.92 -39.62 -8.57
CA GLU A 147 9.59 -38.74 -9.53
C GLU A 147 10.94 -39.36 -9.92
N GLY A 148 11.38 -39.18 -11.17
CA GLY A 148 12.65 -39.73 -11.68
C GLY A 148 12.50 -41.12 -12.32
N THR A 149 13.52 -41.98 -12.20
CA THR A 149 13.47 -43.35 -12.73
C THR A 149 14.19 -44.33 -11.80
N GLY A 150 13.69 -45.56 -11.71
CA GLY A 150 14.32 -46.63 -10.93
C GLY A 150 14.41 -47.91 -11.74
N ARG A 151 15.51 -48.65 -11.60
CA ARG A 151 15.69 -49.96 -12.24
C ARG A 151 15.68 -51.07 -11.19
N ILE A 152 14.79 -52.03 -11.34
CA ILE A 152 14.68 -53.20 -10.47
C ILE A 152 15.20 -54.45 -11.20
N PHE A 153 16.00 -55.26 -10.51
CA PHE A 153 16.56 -56.51 -11.06
C PHE A 153 16.61 -57.63 -10.03
N ILE A 154 16.59 -58.87 -10.51
CA ILE A 154 16.73 -60.07 -9.66
C ILE A 154 18.23 -60.41 -9.52
N PRO A 155 18.79 -60.45 -8.31
CA PRO A 155 20.19 -60.80 -8.10
C PRO A 155 20.52 -62.18 -8.69
N ASN A 156 21.71 -62.30 -9.29
CA ASN A 156 22.21 -63.54 -9.92
C ASN A 156 21.41 -64.05 -11.15
N HIS A 157 20.51 -63.24 -11.73
CA HIS A 157 19.79 -63.55 -12.97
C HIS A 157 20.16 -62.52 -14.06
N VAL A 158 21.20 -62.84 -14.86
CA VAL A 158 21.76 -61.90 -15.85
C VAL A 158 20.72 -61.59 -16.94
N GLY A 159 20.39 -60.30 -17.11
CA GLY A 159 19.49 -59.80 -18.16
C GLY A 159 18.07 -59.46 -17.70
N GLU A 160 17.66 -59.90 -16.51
CA GLU A 160 16.31 -59.64 -15.99
C GLU A 160 16.28 -58.34 -15.17
N SER A 161 16.07 -57.21 -15.87
CA SER A 161 15.93 -55.89 -15.26
C SER A 161 14.80 -55.08 -15.90
N VAL A 162 13.98 -54.43 -15.09
CA VAL A 162 12.88 -53.57 -15.54
C VAL A 162 13.15 -52.13 -15.12
N LEU A 163 13.02 -51.19 -16.07
CA LEU A 163 13.03 -49.76 -15.80
C LEU A 163 11.61 -49.32 -15.45
N VAL A 164 11.46 -48.59 -14.35
CA VAL A 164 10.19 -48.06 -13.84
C VAL A 164 10.29 -46.53 -13.89
N HIS A 165 9.36 -45.88 -14.57
CA HIS A 165 9.31 -44.44 -14.73
C HIS A 165 8.45 -43.78 -13.64
N ALA A 166 8.59 -42.45 -13.48
CA ALA A 166 7.71 -41.68 -12.60
C ALA A 166 6.23 -41.93 -12.94
N GLY A 167 5.38 -42.09 -11.92
CA GLY A 167 3.98 -42.46 -12.14
C GLY A 167 3.74 -43.96 -12.26
N GLN A 168 4.79 -44.80 -12.25
CA GLN A 168 4.66 -46.24 -12.44
C GLN A 168 4.95 -47.05 -11.17
N MET A 169 4.35 -48.23 -11.13
CA MET A 169 4.41 -49.21 -10.07
C MET A 169 4.67 -50.61 -10.63
N LEU A 170 5.49 -51.39 -9.92
CA LEU A 170 5.73 -52.80 -10.20
C LEU A 170 5.46 -53.63 -8.94
N ILE A 171 4.69 -54.71 -9.08
CA ILE A 171 4.40 -55.64 -7.98
C ILE A 171 4.76 -57.06 -8.40
N THR A 172 5.55 -57.74 -7.58
CA THR A 172 5.97 -59.12 -7.83
C THR A 172 6.05 -59.93 -6.54
N LYS A 173 6.17 -61.25 -6.64
CA LYS A 173 6.36 -62.13 -5.48
C LYS A 173 7.85 -62.26 -5.14
N PRO A 174 8.24 -62.43 -3.85
CA PRO A 174 9.65 -62.57 -3.46
C PRO A 174 10.42 -63.73 -4.12
N ASN A 175 9.74 -64.74 -4.67
CA ASN A 175 10.34 -65.87 -5.36
C ASN A 175 10.06 -65.89 -6.87
N ALA A 176 9.65 -64.76 -7.44
CA ALA A 176 9.41 -64.64 -8.87
C ALA A 176 10.69 -64.87 -9.66
N LYS A 177 10.58 -65.56 -10.80
CA LYS A 177 11.71 -65.84 -11.70
C LYS A 177 11.90 -64.77 -12.78
N ASN A 178 10.85 -63.97 -13.04
CA ASN A 178 10.83 -62.87 -14.00
C ASN A 178 10.10 -61.67 -13.37
N LEU A 179 10.40 -60.46 -13.84
CA LEU A 179 9.78 -59.22 -13.40
C LEU A 179 8.66 -58.81 -14.39
N PRO A 180 7.45 -58.47 -13.91
CA PRO A 180 6.38 -58.00 -14.78
C PRO A 180 6.64 -56.59 -15.31
N SER A 181 5.94 -56.19 -16.38
CA SER A 181 5.94 -54.80 -16.83
C SER A 181 5.31 -53.88 -15.77
N PRO A 182 5.82 -52.65 -15.59
CA PRO A 182 5.21 -51.68 -14.68
C PRO A 182 3.82 -51.24 -15.16
N VAL A 183 2.99 -50.82 -14.22
CA VAL A 183 1.66 -50.27 -14.46
C VAL A 183 1.57 -48.87 -13.86
N ASP A 184 0.77 -47.99 -14.46
CA ASP A 184 0.60 -46.63 -13.96
C ASP A 184 -0.19 -46.61 -12.65
N VAL A 185 0.18 -45.69 -11.76
CA VAL A 185 -0.42 -45.49 -10.44
C VAL A 185 -0.68 -44.02 -10.22
N ASP A 186 -1.83 -43.69 -9.64
CA ASP A 186 -2.21 -42.31 -9.36
C ASP A 186 -1.32 -41.69 -8.27
N ILE A 187 -0.40 -40.82 -8.71
CA ILE A 187 0.55 -40.13 -7.84
C ILE A 187 -0.15 -39.15 -6.91
N ARG A 188 -1.15 -38.41 -7.41
CA ARG A 188 -1.93 -37.46 -6.62
C ARG A 188 -2.65 -38.16 -5.47
N LYS A 189 -3.17 -39.36 -5.73
CA LYS A 189 -3.80 -40.20 -4.70
C LYS A 189 -2.78 -40.75 -3.72
N LEU A 190 -1.59 -41.16 -4.18
CA LEU A 190 -0.50 -41.60 -3.29
C LEU A 190 -0.01 -40.47 -2.37
N MET A 191 0.16 -39.25 -2.88
CA MET A 191 0.54 -38.07 -2.11
C MET A 191 -0.48 -37.74 -1.00
N LYS A 192 -1.77 -37.96 -1.27
CA LYS A 192 -2.86 -37.72 -0.31
C LYS A 192 -3.07 -38.86 0.70
N THR A 193 -2.71 -40.09 0.38
CA THR A 193 -3.08 -41.29 1.18
C THR A 193 -1.90 -41.95 1.90
N SER A 194 -0.68 -41.83 1.40
CA SER A 194 0.49 -42.51 1.96
C SER A 194 0.88 -41.94 3.33
N ARG A 195 0.97 -42.81 4.33
CA ARG A 195 1.49 -42.47 5.67
C ARG A 195 3.01 -42.31 5.74
N LEU A 196 3.73 -42.57 4.63
CA LEU A 196 5.15 -42.25 4.48
C LEU A 196 5.37 -40.84 3.93
N ILE A 197 4.30 -40.19 3.48
CA ILE A 197 4.30 -38.81 2.98
C ILE A 197 3.64 -37.92 4.02
N ARG A 198 2.41 -38.29 4.42
CA ARG A 198 1.64 -37.57 5.43
C ARG A 198 2.14 -37.85 6.84
N GLY A 199 2.10 -36.81 7.67
CA GLY A 199 2.54 -36.88 9.08
C GLY A 199 4.04 -36.67 9.27
N PHE A 200 4.78 -36.34 8.21
CA PHE A 200 6.19 -35.93 8.24
C PHE A 200 6.35 -34.53 7.62
N GLY A 201 7.51 -33.89 7.83
CA GLY A 201 7.83 -32.59 7.24
C GLY A 201 8.00 -32.62 5.71
N LYS A 202 8.44 -31.51 5.11
CA LYS A 202 8.74 -31.46 3.66
C LYS A 202 9.89 -32.40 3.30
N MET A 203 9.79 -33.11 2.18
CA MET A 203 10.80 -34.05 1.66
C MET A 203 11.73 -33.42 0.61
N GLY A 204 11.39 -32.23 0.10
CA GLY A 204 12.22 -31.45 -0.83
C GLY A 204 12.18 -31.94 -2.28
N SER A 205 11.19 -32.75 -2.65
CA SER A 205 10.95 -33.19 -4.04
C SER A 205 9.50 -32.96 -4.48
N GLU A 206 8.74 -32.16 -3.72
CA GLU A 206 7.32 -31.89 -3.95
C GLU A 206 7.06 -31.30 -5.35
N ASP A 207 7.87 -30.35 -5.80
CA ASP A 207 7.72 -29.73 -7.13
C ASP A 207 7.96 -30.73 -8.27
N LEU A 208 8.89 -31.67 -8.09
CA LEU A 208 9.18 -32.72 -9.09
C LEU A 208 8.08 -33.79 -9.12
N ILE A 209 7.47 -34.09 -7.97
CA ILE A 209 6.32 -34.98 -7.89
C ILE A 209 5.08 -34.29 -8.49
N ALA A 210 4.89 -32.98 -8.24
CA ALA A 210 3.81 -32.20 -8.83
C ALA A 210 3.89 -32.17 -10.36
N GLN A 211 5.09 -32.10 -10.95
CA GLN A 211 5.28 -32.25 -12.41
C GLN A 211 4.79 -33.62 -12.91
N THR A 212 5.00 -34.68 -12.13
CA THR A 212 4.50 -36.03 -12.46
C THR A 212 2.97 -36.08 -12.34
N GLU A 213 2.37 -35.39 -11.36
CA GLU A 213 0.90 -35.26 -11.27
C GLU A 213 0.31 -34.52 -12.47
N THR A 214 0.95 -33.43 -12.92
CA THR A 214 0.52 -32.67 -14.10
C THR A 214 0.62 -33.52 -15.36
N ALA A 215 1.71 -34.28 -15.56
CA ALA A 215 1.84 -35.18 -16.70
C ALA A 215 0.74 -36.26 -16.71
N GLN A 216 0.38 -36.81 -15.55
CA GLN A 216 -0.74 -37.76 -15.45
C GLN A 216 -2.10 -37.11 -15.70
N ASP A 217 -2.29 -35.82 -15.42
CA ASP A 217 -3.53 -35.10 -15.77
C ASP A 217 -3.63 -34.89 -17.28
N GLU A 218 -2.55 -34.49 -17.93
CA GLU A 218 -2.48 -34.37 -19.40
C GLU A 218 -2.77 -35.71 -20.09
N GLU A 219 -2.16 -36.81 -19.62
CA GLU A 219 -2.41 -38.15 -20.17
C GLU A 219 -3.85 -38.65 -19.92
N ARG A 220 -4.53 -38.18 -18.86
CA ARG A 220 -5.96 -38.45 -18.62
C ARG A 220 -6.86 -37.62 -19.55
N GLU A 221 -6.51 -36.36 -19.80
CA GLU A 221 -7.24 -35.49 -20.73
C GLU A 221 -7.13 -35.98 -22.18
N ASP A 222 -5.95 -36.48 -22.57
CA ASP A 222 -5.69 -37.08 -23.89
C ASP A 222 -6.27 -38.50 -24.05
N GLY A 223 -6.81 -39.08 -22.97
CA GLY A 223 -7.42 -40.42 -22.98
C GLY A 223 -6.42 -41.57 -23.09
N GLU A 224 -5.16 -41.35 -22.72
CA GLU A 224 -4.11 -42.37 -22.64
C GLU A 224 -4.12 -43.07 -21.27
N LEU A 225 -4.54 -42.38 -20.21
CA LEU A 225 -4.78 -42.94 -18.88
C LEU A 225 -6.28 -42.98 -18.52
N TYR A 226 -6.75 -44.13 -18.05
CA TYR A 226 -8.12 -44.32 -17.55
C TYR A 226 -8.11 -44.69 -16.08
N GLU A 227 -9.04 -44.12 -15.30
CA GLU A 227 -9.24 -44.56 -13.92
C GLU A 227 -9.72 -46.02 -13.89
N THR A 228 -8.97 -46.88 -13.22
CA THR A 228 -9.33 -48.29 -13.02
C THR A 228 -9.61 -48.58 -11.55
N ASN A 229 -10.57 -49.46 -11.28
CA ASN A 229 -10.94 -49.87 -9.91
C ASN A 229 -9.98 -50.93 -9.31
N LEU A 230 -8.74 -51.06 -9.82
CA LEU A 230 -7.80 -52.10 -9.39
C LEU A 230 -7.00 -51.64 -8.16
N ALA A 231 -7.28 -52.24 -6.99
CA ALA A 231 -6.53 -52.02 -5.75
C ALA A 231 -5.57 -53.19 -5.44
N ILE A 232 -4.30 -52.89 -5.18
CA ILE A 232 -3.31 -53.91 -4.77
C ILE A 232 -2.88 -53.65 -3.32
N TYR A 233 -3.44 -54.43 -2.40
CA TYR A 233 -3.22 -54.33 -0.96
C TYR A 233 -1.74 -54.46 -0.60
N GLY A 234 -1.19 -53.41 -0.01
CA GLY A 234 0.07 -53.47 0.73
C GLY A 234 0.07 -52.51 1.91
N GLY A 235 0.85 -52.81 2.94
CA GLY A 235 0.81 -52.28 4.30
C GLY A 235 1.18 -50.80 4.48
N GLY A 236 0.66 -49.93 3.62
CA GLY A 236 0.83 -48.48 3.70
C GLY A 236 -0.16 -47.62 2.91
N THR A 237 -1.13 -48.20 2.18
CA THR A 237 -2.11 -47.46 1.37
C THR A 237 -3.45 -48.23 1.26
N ASP A 238 -4.55 -47.67 1.79
CA ASP A 238 -5.90 -48.26 1.78
C ASP A 238 -6.84 -47.52 0.82
N LEU A 239 -7.35 -48.19 -0.22
CA LEU A 239 -8.50 -47.77 -1.04
C LEU A 239 -9.28 -49.02 -1.53
N ILE A 240 -10.60 -49.04 -1.36
CA ILE A 240 -11.53 -50.15 -1.64
C ILE A 240 -12.74 -49.63 -2.45
N LEU A 241 -13.26 -50.38 -3.43
CA LEU A 241 -14.64 -50.94 -3.38
C LEU A 241 -14.96 -52.04 -4.41
N ASN A 242 -15.69 -53.04 -3.89
CA ASN A 242 -16.25 -54.22 -4.52
C ASN A 242 -17.43 -53.89 -5.46
N ASP A 243 -17.74 -54.80 -6.40
CA ASP A 243 -19.12 -55.03 -6.81
C ASP A 243 -19.39 -56.55 -6.98
N PRO A 244 -20.58 -57.07 -6.57
CA PRO A 244 -20.83 -58.48 -6.34
C PRO A 244 -21.64 -59.10 -7.48
N THR A 245 -21.10 -60.09 -8.20
CA THR A 245 -21.94 -61.11 -8.83
C THR A 245 -21.16 -62.41 -9.05
N HIS A 246 -21.81 -63.54 -8.69
CA HIS A 246 -21.43 -64.94 -8.89
C HIS A 246 -20.35 -65.51 -7.97
N ILE A 247 -20.74 -66.38 -7.03
CA ILE A 247 -20.71 -67.85 -7.21
C ILE A 247 -21.78 -68.48 -6.30
N GLN A 248 -22.64 -69.29 -6.91
CA GLN A 248 -23.43 -70.32 -6.22
C GLN A 248 -22.48 -71.43 -5.75
N SER A 249 -22.60 -71.86 -4.49
CA SER A 249 -22.35 -73.26 -4.14
C SER A 249 -23.29 -73.72 -3.04
N SER A 250 -24.08 -74.72 -3.39
CA SER A 250 -24.98 -75.52 -2.56
C SER A 250 -24.25 -76.26 -1.43
N GLY A 251 -24.88 -76.32 -0.26
CA GLY A 251 -24.52 -77.24 0.81
C GLY A 251 -25.25 -76.94 2.12
N GLN A 252 -26.50 -77.40 2.25
CA GLN A 252 -27.22 -77.39 3.53
C GLN A 252 -26.58 -78.35 4.53
N GLN A 253 -26.33 -77.90 5.76
CA GLN A 253 -26.64 -78.72 6.93
C GLN A 253 -26.91 -77.85 8.17
N ASN A 254 -28.05 -78.12 8.79
CA ASN A 254 -28.68 -77.38 9.88
C ASN A 254 -27.79 -77.22 11.12
N ALA A 255 -27.64 -75.97 11.58
CA ALA A 255 -27.31 -75.61 12.96
C ALA A 255 -28.26 -74.47 13.41
N PRO A 256 -28.57 -74.34 14.71
CA PRO A 256 -29.48 -73.31 15.22
C PRO A 256 -28.94 -71.90 14.88
N PRO A 257 -29.79 -70.87 14.72
CA PRO A 257 -29.31 -69.55 14.36
C PRO A 257 -28.37 -69.02 15.46
N PRO A 258 -27.15 -68.57 15.13
CA PRO A 258 -26.33 -67.84 16.08
C PRO A 258 -27.05 -66.54 16.49
N PRO A 259 -26.80 -66.02 17.70
CA PRO A 259 -27.31 -64.71 18.09
C PRO A 259 -26.97 -63.67 17.02
N PRO A 260 -27.86 -62.71 16.72
CA PRO A 260 -27.61 -61.69 15.70
C PRO A 260 -26.30 -60.97 16.02
N SER A 261 -25.39 -60.91 15.03
CA SER A 261 -24.09 -60.25 15.18
C SER A 261 -24.28 -58.81 15.65
N GLU A 262 -23.57 -58.39 16.70
CA GLU A 262 -23.58 -57.01 17.19
C GLU A 262 -22.82 -56.04 16.28
N PHE A 263 -22.03 -56.57 15.34
CA PHE A 263 -21.18 -55.81 14.43
C PHE A 263 -21.66 -55.89 12.98
N GLY A 264 -21.11 -54.98 12.16
CA GLY A 264 -21.49 -54.75 10.77
C GLY A 264 -22.52 -53.62 10.62
N PRO A 265 -22.72 -53.10 9.40
CA PRO A 265 -23.66 -52.01 9.15
C PRO A 265 -25.09 -52.31 9.67
N PRO A 266 -25.83 -51.30 10.17
CA PRO A 266 -27.19 -51.48 10.66
C PRO A 266 -28.16 -51.78 9.51
N GLU A 267 -29.18 -52.58 9.84
CA GLU A 267 -30.34 -52.85 8.97
C GLU A 267 -31.53 -52.02 9.46
N THR A 268 -32.43 -51.67 8.54
CA THR A 268 -33.64 -50.91 8.87
C THR A 268 -34.62 -51.77 9.65
N ILE A 269 -35.06 -51.29 10.81
CA ILE A 269 -36.06 -51.95 11.65
C ILE A 269 -37.41 -51.94 10.90
N PRO A 270 -38.06 -53.10 10.72
CA PRO A 270 -39.30 -53.20 9.95
C PRO A 270 -40.51 -52.73 10.77
N ALA A 271 -41.25 -51.75 10.24
CA ALA A 271 -42.54 -51.23 10.72
C ALA A 271 -42.60 -50.75 12.20
N PRO A 272 -43.46 -49.77 12.53
CA PRO A 272 -44.22 -48.92 11.62
C PRO A 272 -43.31 -47.97 10.82
N ASP A 273 -43.80 -47.47 9.69
CA ASP A 273 -43.02 -46.61 8.78
C ASP A 273 -42.48 -45.37 9.50
N ALA A 274 -43.22 -44.84 10.49
CA ALA A 274 -42.73 -43.88 11.48
C ALA A 274 -42.65 -44.54 12.87
N TYR A 275 -41.45 -44.93 13.30
CA TYR A 275 -41.23 -45.63 14.57
C TYR A 275 -41.40 -44.67 15.77
N PRO A 276 -42.40 -44.85 16.66
CA PRO A 276 -42.60 -43.97 17.80
C PRO A 276 -41.63 -44.32 18.94
N LEU A 277 -40.67 -43.43 19.22
CA LEU A 277 -39.74 -43.55 20.33
C LEU A 277 -40.24 -42.76 21.54
N GLY A 278 -40.51 -43.46 22.64
CA GLY A 278 -41.15 -42.89 23.83
C GLY A 278 -40.85 -43.66 25.12
N SER A 279 -41.53 -43.30 26.21
CA SER A 279 -41.43 -43.95 27.52
C SER A 279 -41.73 -45.46 27.52
N GLY A 280 -42.48 -45.95 26.52
CA GLY A 280 -42.71 -47.38 26.28
C GLY A 280 -41.55 -48.10 25.56
N SER A 281 -40.44 -47.40 25.28
CA SER A 281 -39.26 -47.94 24.61
C SER A 281 -38.08 -48.06 25.58
N GLN A 282 -37.50 -49.25 25.67
CA GLN A 282 -36.27 -49.53 26.42
C GLN A 282 -35.11 -49.78 25.45
N ILE A 283 -34.08 -48.94 25.51
CA ILE A 283 -32.86 -49.07 24.69
C ILE A 283 -31.73 -49.58 25.56
N ASN A 284 -31.18 -50.75 25.21
CA ASN A 284 -29.89 -51.22 25.70
C ASN A 284 -28.81 -50.84 24.68
N VAL A 285 -27.69 -50.27 25.14
CA VAL A 285 -26.56 -49.86 24.28
C VAL A 285 -25.43 -50.91 24.20
N GLY A 286 -25.54 -52.02 24.92
CA GLY A 286 -24.64 -53.18 24.75
C GLY A 286 -25.17 -54.46 25.41
N PRO A 287 -25.44 -55.56 24.70
CA PRO A 287 -25.68 -55.61 23.26
C PRO A 287 -26.80 -54.64 22.84
N PRO A 288 -26.73 -54.03 21.66
CA PRO A 288 -27.69 -53.02 21.22
C PRO A 288 -29.06 -53.64 20.95
N THR A 289 -30.04 -53.39 21.82
CA THR A 289 -31.43 -53.83 21.64
C THR A 289 -32.40 -52.71 21.95
N ILE A 290 -33.47 -52.58 21.17
CA ILE A 290 -34.60 -51.69 21.46
C ILE A 290 -35.87 -52.51 21.61
N THR A 291 -36.52 -52.40 22.77
CA THR A 291 -37.77 -53.09 23.06
C THR A 291 -38.89 -52.07 23.20
N SER A 292 -39.89 -52.15 22.32
CA SER A 292 -41.08 -51.28 22.35
C SER A 292 -42.33 -52.15 22.21
N ASN A 293 -43.34 -51.93 23.06
CA ASN A 293 -44.61 -52.69 23.04
C ASN A 293 -44.42 -54.22 23.06
N GLY A 294 -43.37 -54.72 23.73
CA GLY A 294 -43.05 -56.15 23.82
C GLY A 294 -42.32 -56.75 22.61
N VAL A 295 -42.02 -55.96 21.58
CA VAL A 295 -41.22 -56.38 20.41
C VAL A 295 -39.78 -55.88 20.57
N THR A 296 -38.81 -56.79 20.52
CA THR A 296 -37.37 -56.47 20.60
C THR A 296 -36.75 -56.48 19.21
N ASN A 297 -36.16 -55.35 18.82
CA ASN A 297 -35.34 -55.20 17.62
C ASN A 297 -33.86 -55.04 18.01
N PHE A 298 -32.97 -55.40 17.08
CA PHE A 298 -31.53 -55.43 17.31
C PHE A 298 -30.84 -54.29 16.56
N GLY A 299 -29.98 -53.56 17.26
CA GLY A 299 -29.09 -52.56 16.66
C GLY A 299 -27.71 -53.14 16.35
N LYS A 300 -26.76 -52.25 16.04
CA LYS A 300 -25.35 -52.59 15.78
C LYS A 300 -24.41 -51.63 16.50
N ILE A 301 -23.19 -52.06 16.79
CA ILE A 301 -22.14 -51.22 17.35
C ILE A 301 -21.15 -50.87 16.23
N TYR A 302 -20.98 -49.57 15.97
CA TYR A 302 -19.83 -49.06 15.22
C TYR A 302 -18.68 -48.87 16.19
N ARG A 303 -17.55 -49.55 15.97
CA ARG A 303 -16.39 -49.53 16.88
C ARG A 303 -15.47 -48.38 16.51
N THR A 304 -14.78 -48.48 15.39
CA THR A 304 -13.81 -47.48 14.92
C THR A 304 -13.69 -47.57 13.41
N THR A 305 -13.17 -46.51 12.79
CA THR A 305 -12.97 -46.48 11.33
C THR A 305 -12.06 -47.61 10.82
N PRO A 306 -10.94 -47.96 11.49
CA PRO A 306 -10.12 -49.09 11.06
C PRO A 306 -10.81 -50.46 11.13
N LEU A 307 -11.80 -50.63 12.02
CA LEU A 307 -12.47 -51.93 12.22
C LEU A 307 -13.73 -52.09 11.38
N ASP A 308 -14.49 -51.01 11.19
CA ASP A 308 -15.82 -51.04 10.58
C ASP A 308 -15.91 -50.21 9.29
N GLY A 309 -14.82 -49.56 8.86
CA GLY A 309 -14.74 -48.76 7.64
C GLY A 309 -15.24 -47.32 7.84
N THR A 310 -15.40 -46.59 6.73
CA THR A 310 -15.89 -45.21 6.69
C THR A 310 -17.27 -45.10 7.34
N ARG A 311 -17.49 -44.07 8.18
CA ARG A 311 -18.76 -43.92 8.93
C ARG A 311 -19.95 -43.77 8.01
N SER A 312 -19.95 -42.82 7.09
CA SER A 312 -21.06 -42.61 6.16
C SER A 312 -21.44 -43.89 5.42
N LEU A 313 -20.46 -44.62 4.89
CA LEU A 313 -20.69 -45.91 4.26
C LEU A 313 -21.27 -46.95 5.21
N TRP A 314 -20.83 -47.00 6.47
CA TRP A 314 -21.34 -47.92 7.47
C TRP A 314 -22.77 -47.56 7.93
N PHE A 315 -23.03 -46.29 8.26
CA PHE A 315 -24.32 -45.79 8.76
C PHE A 315 -25.39 -45.75 7.65
N PHE A 316 -25.02 -45.27 6.45
CA PHE A 316 -25.93 -44.87 5.37
C PHE A 316 -25.79 -45.71 4.10
N ARG A 317 -24.90 -46.72 4.09
CA ARG A 317 -24.59 -47.55 2.89
C ARG A 317 -24.05 -46.77 1.69
N SER A 318 -23.77 -45.48 1.85
CA SER A 318 -23.28 -44.58 0.81
C SER A 318 -22.48 -43.43 1.43
N THR A 319 -21.56 -42.87 0.66
CA THR A 319 -20.79 -41.67 1.05
C THR A 319 -21.08 -40.54 0.07
N ARG A 320 -21.31 -39.33 0.59
CA ARG A 320 -21.52 -38.09 -0.15
C ARG A 320 -20.37 -37.10 0.12
N PRO A 321 -20.12 -36.13 -0.79
CA PRO A 321 -19.15 -35.06 -0.54
C PRO A 321 -19.39 -34.32 0.79
N PHE A 322 -20.66 -34.11 1.15
CA PHE A 322 -21.07 -33.52 2.43
C PHE A 322 -20.56 -34.28 3.66
N ASP A 323 -20.48 -35.62 3.59
CA ASP A 323 -20.00 -36.47 4.69
C ASP A 323 -18.51 -36.23 4.99
N THR A 324 -17.74 -35.96 3.95
CA THR A 324 -16.33 -35.56 4.09
C THR A 324 -16.21 -34.09 4.51
N ALA A 325 -16.98 -33.19 3.89
CA ALA A 325 -16.89 -31.75 4.12
C ALA A 325 -17.30 -31.33 5.55
N SER A 326 -18.40 -31.90 6.08
CA SER A 326 -18.82 -31.70 7.48
C SER A 326 -17.88 -32.38 8.50
N GLY A 327 -17.03 -33.27 7.99
CA GLY A 327 -16.11 -34.10 8.75
C GLY A 327 -16.77 -35.24 9.52
N PHE A 328 -17.99 -35.65 9.16
CA PHE A 328 -18.65 -36.85 9.70
C PHE A 328 -17.74 -38.09 9.58
N ASP A 329 -17.04 -38.23 8.45
CA ASP A 329 -16.12 -39.33 8.17
C ASP A 329 -14.74 -39.19 8.81
N THR A 330 -14.49 -38.14 9.60
CA THR A 330 -13.17 -37.91 10.23
C THR A 330 -12.96 -38.84 11.43
N PRO A 331 -11.96 -39.73 11.41
CA PRO A 331 -11.64 -40.57 12.55
C PRO A 331 -11.20 -39.71 13.76
N ASP A 332 -11.53 -40.15 14.96
CA ASP A 332 -10.92 -39.65 16.21
C ASP A 332 -11.00 -38.13 16.46
N ARG A 333 -12.14 -37.49 16.17
CA ARG A 333 -12.42 -36.13 16.63
C ARG A 333 -12.48 -36.10 18.17
N SER A 334 -11.67 -35.25 18.80
CA SER A 334 -11.54 -35.13 20.26
C SER A 334 -12.84 -34.74 20.97
N VAL A 335 -13.68 -33.92 20.34
CA VAL A 335 -14.97 -33.44 20.89
C VAL A 335 -16.18 -34.22 20.33
N PHE A 336 -15.97 -35.03 19.29
CA PHE A 336 -17.03 -35.68 18.48
C PHE A 336 -16.68 -37.14 18.13
N SER A 337 -16.22 -37.90 19.11
CA SER A 337 -15.87 -39.31 18.88
C SER A 337 -17.13 -40.15 18.77
N LEU A 338 -17.49 -40.56 17.55
CA LEU A 338 -18.53 -41.57 17.29
C LEU A 338 -18.00 -43.00 17.40
N ASN A 339 -16.83 -43.22 17.99
CA ASN A 339 -16.29 -44.57 18.20
C ASN A 339 -17.05 -45.26 19.34
N PHE A 340 -17.29 -46.57 19.19
CA PHE A 340 -18.08 -47.41 20.08
C PHE A 340 -19.49 -46.82 20.32
N ILE A 341 -20.25 -46.66 19.25
CA ILE A 341 -21.61 -46.10 19.26
C ILE A 341 -22.64 -47.17 18.89
N ALA A 342 -23.63 -47.34 19.76
CA ALA A 342 -24.78 -48.20 19.51
C ALA A 342 -25.72 -47.52 18.51
N THR A 343 -26.06 -48.18 17.42
CA THR A 343 -26.78 -47.58 16.29
C THR A 343 -28.03 -48.38 15.95
N PHE A 344 -29.15 -47.67 15.81
CA PHE A 344 -30.43 -48.22 15.34
C PHE A 344 -30.90 -47.44 14.11
N LYS A 345 -31.46 -48.16 13.13
CA LYS A 345 -31.89 -47.58 11.85
C LYS A 345 -33.38 -47.85 11.63
N PHE A 346 -34.12 -46.85 11.19
CA PHE A 346 -35.58 -46.82 11.01
C PHE A 346 -35.93 -46.28 9.63
N GLN A 347 -37.12 -46.59 9.10
CA GLN A 347 -37.59 -45.95 7.86
C GLN A 347 -37.79 -44.45 8.11
N ASP A 348 -38.71 -44.08 9.01
CA ASP A 348 -38.80 -42.76 9.63
C ASP A 348 -38.82 -42.93 11.16
N LEU A 349 -38.32 -41.93 11.88
CA LEU A 349 -38.29 -41.93 13.35
C LEU A 349 -39.16 -40.81 13.90
N GLN A 350 -40.09 -41.14 14.79
CA GLN A 350 -40.91 -40.17 15.50
C GLN A 350 -40.50 -40.10 16.97
N LEU A 351 -40.02 -38.94 17.44
CA LEU A 351 -39.67 -38.70 18.83
C LEU A 351 -40.89 -38.23 19.62
N VAL A 352 -41.35 -39.07 20.55
CA VAL A 352 -42.65 -38.92 21.23
C VAL A 352 -42.51 -38.60 22.72
N SER A 353 -41.56 -39.21 23.44
CA SER A 353 -41.23 -38.92 24.86
C SER A 353 -39.89 -39.58 25.25
N ASN A 354 -39.42 -39.39 26.50
CA ASN A 354 -38.10 -39.91 26.92
C ASN A 354 -38.05 -41.45 26.94
N PRO A 355 -37.13 -42.11 26.21
CA PRO A 355 -36.93 -43.55 26.33
C PRO A 355 -36.18 -43.92 27.62
N THR A 356 -36.31 -45.17 28.06
CA THR A 356 -35.49 -45.70 29.15
C THR A 356 -34.18 -46.25 28.59
N ILE A 357 -33.04 -45.77 29.09
CA ILE A 357 -31.70 -46.23 28.69
C ILE A 357 -31.17 -47.26 29.69
N ALA A 358 -30.69 -48.40 29.19
CA ALA A 358 -29.95 -49.40 29.93
C ALA A 358 -28.49 -49.41 29.45
N ILE A 359 -27.57 -49.10 30.37
CA ILE A 359 -26.12 -49.17 30.13
C ILE A 359 -25.65 -50.50 30.70
N SER A 360 -24.96 -51.29 29.88
CA SER A 360 -24.43 -52.58 30.30
C SER A 360 -22.99 -52.49 30.80
N GLU A 361 -22.48 -53.62 31.32
CA GLU A 361 -21.07 -53.78 31.74
C GLU A 361 -20.06 -53.50 30.61
N SER A 362 -20.50 -53.43 29.34
CA SER A 362 -19.64 -53.13 28.18
C SER A 362 -19.10 -51.70 28.16
N GLY A 363 -19.66 -50.78 28.94
CA GLY A 363 -19.19 -49.38 29.05
C GLY A 363 -19.50 -48.48 27.85
N ILE A 364 -20.34 -48.93 26.90
CA ILE A 364 -20.79 -48.10 25.78
C ILE A 364 -21.77 -47.04 26.29
N THR A 365 -21.50 -45.78 25.99
CA THR A 365 -22.27 -44.61 26.46
C THR A 365 -22.75 -43.73 25.30
N LYS A 366 -22.73 -44.22 24.05
CA LYS A 366 -23.09 -43.43 22.87
C LYS A 366 -24.20 -44.11 22.08
N LEU A 367 -25.16 -43.32 21.61
CA LEU A 367 -26.31 -43.78 20.85
C LEU A 367 -26.47 -43.00 19.55
N ALA A 368 -26.73 -43.71 18.46
CA ALA A 368 -27.14 -43.15 17.18
C ALA A 368 -28.51 -43.70 16.76
N LEU A 369 -29.40 -42.81 16.36
CA LEU A 369 -30.71 -43.12 15.82
C LEU A 369 -30.80 -42.56 14.40
N ILE A 370 -30.99 -43.46 13.44
CA ILE A 370 -30.90 -43.16 12.01
C ILE A 370 -32.26 -43.33 11.35
N GLY A 371 -32.80 -42.27 10.74
CA GLY A 371 -33.97 -42.36 9.85
C GLY A 371 -33.54 -42.47 8.39
N VAL A 372 -34.17 -43.33 7.59
CA VAL A 372 -33.92 -43.35 6.14
C VAL A 372 -34.53 -42.12 5.48
N GLY A 373 -35.81 -41.82 5.75
CA GLY A 373 -36.58 -40.72 5.16
C GLY A 373 -36.68 -39.45 6.03
N GLY A 374 -36.68 -39.56 7.36
CA GLY A 374 -36.72 -38.38 8.22
C GLY A 374 -36.84 -38.67 9.72
N ILE A 375 -36.64 -37.60 10.51
CA ILE A 375 -36.84 -37.60 11.97
C ILE A 375 -37.78 -36.45 12.33
N PHE A 376 -38.87 -36.76 13.03
CA PHE A 376 -39.91 -35.81 13.38
C PHE A 376 -40.34 -35.96 14.84
N SER A 377 -40.95 -34.92 15.42
CA SER A 377 -41.59 -34.99 16.75
C SER A 377 -43.03 -35.56 16.66
N GLY A 378 -43.56 -36.04 17.79
CA GLY A 378 -44.94 -36.53 17.89
C GLY A 378 -45.54 -36.40 19.30
N PRO A 379 -46.89 -36.38 19.43
CA PRO A 379 -47.57 -36.29 20.72
C PRO A 379 -47.44 -37.59 21.54
N PRO A 380 -47.39 -37.53 22.89
CA PRO A 380 -47.68 -36.36 23.73
C PRO A 380 -46.53 -35.35 23.89
N GLY A 381 -45.31 -35.66 23.44
CA GLY A 381 -44.13 -34.82 23.61
C GLY A 381 -43.46 -34.97 24.99
N GLY A 382 -42.54 -34.04 25.32
CA GLY A 382 -41.85 -33.98 26.61
C GLY A 382 -40.32 -33.84 26.52
N THR A 383 -39.67 -33.89 27.68
CA THR A 383 -38.21 -33.73 27.80
C THR A 383 -37.48 -35.05 27.58
N LEU A 384 -36.59 -35.08 26.60
CA LEU A 384 -35.69 -36.16 26.25
C LEU A 384 -34.34 -35.93 26.95
N THR A 385 -33.93 -36.85 27.82
CA THR A 385 -32.67 -36.75 28.58
C THR A 385 -31.64 -37.79 28.19
N PHE A 386 -32.06 -38.94 27.63
CA PHE A 386 -31.16 -40.05 27.29
C PHE A 386 -30.15 -40.36 28.41
N ALA A 387 -30.66 -40.40 29.65
CA ALA A 387 -29.84 -40.37 30.86
C ALA A 387 -28.74 -41.44 30.87
N GLY A 388 -27.53 -41.00 31.22
CA GLY A 388 -26.33 -41.85 31.32
C GLY A 388 -25.54 -42.01 30.02
N LEU A 389 -26.00 -41.44 28.90
CA LEU A 389 -25.22 -41.39 27.66
C LEU A 389 -24.31 -40.15 27.61
N ASP A 390 -23.11 -40.33 27.05
CA ASP A 390 -22.16 -39.26 26.76
C ASP A 390 -22.48 -38.56 25.43
N SER A 391 -23.09 -39.27 24.47
CA SER A 391 -23.39 -38.72 23.15
C SER A 391 -24.66 -39.30 22.53
N VAL A 392 -25.46 -38.44 21.91
CA VAL A 392 -26.63 -38.82 21.13
C VAL A 392 -26.53 -38.22 19.72
N LEU A 393 -26.58 -39.08 18.71
CA LEU A 393 -26.63 -38.71 17.29
C LEU A 393 -28.02 -39.00 16.71
N LEU A 394 -28.65 -37.99 16.15
CA LEU A 394 -29.86 -38.10 15.35
C LEU A 394 -29.48 -37.79 13.90
N ALA A 395 -29.56 -38.79 13.03
CA ALA A 395 -29.13 -38.63 11.64
C ALA A 395 -30.14 -39.18 10.64
N THR A 396 -30.15 -38.63 9.44
CA THR A 396 -30.90 -39.18 8.31
C THR A 396 -29.97 -39.74 7.25
N GLU A 397 -30.43 -40.71 6.48
CA GLU A 397 -29.72 -41.17 5.28
C GLU A 397 -30.07 -40.30 4.06
N ASN A 398 -31.35 -40.00 3.87
CA ASN A 398 -31.86 -39.18 2.78
C ASN A 398 -33.17 -38.49 3.20
N GLY A 399 -33.08 -37.54 4.13
CA GLY A 399 -34.23 -37.03 4.86
C GLY A 399 -34.00 -35.76 5.66
N SER A 400 -35.09 -35.05 5.96
CA SER A 400 -35.06 -33.88 6.84
C SER A 400 -35.18 -34.27 8.32
N ILE A 401 -34.67 -33.41 9.19
CA ILE A 401 -34.93 -33.47 10.63
C ILE A 401 -35.77 -32.24 11.00
N ILE A 402 -37.03 -32.46 11.36
CA ILE A 402 -37.97 -31.38 11.67
C ILE A 402 -38.59 -31.67 13.03
N LEU A 403 -38.11 -30.97 14.06
CA LEU A 403 -38.55 -31.17 15.44
C LEU A 403 -39.32 -29.94 15.92
N ASP A 404 -40.58 -30.14 16.32
CA ASP A 404 -41.45 -29.08 16.85
C ASP A 404 -41.14 -28.74 18.32
N GLY A 405 -41.84 -27.72 18.85
CA GLY A 405 -41.70 -27.29 20.24
C GLY A 405 -42.35 -28.20 21.29
N GLY A 406 -42.98 -29.31 20.88
CA GLY A 406 -43.60 -30.29 21.78
C GLY A 406 -42.59 -31.18 22.50
N ILE A 407 -41.35 -31.26 22.04
CA ILE A 407 -40.24 -31.96 22.70
C ILE A 407 -39.11 -31.00 23.07
N SER A 408 -38.29 -31.39 24.06
CA SER A 408 -37.04 -30.68 24.42
C SER A 408 -35.92 -31.66 24.75
N PHE A 409 -34.66 -31.25 24.61
CA PHE A 409 -33.49 -32.05 24.98
C PHE A 409 -32.80 -31.44 26.20
N GLN A 410 -32.51 -32.25 27.22
CA GLN A 410 -31.86 -31.76 28.44
C GLN A 410 -30.75 -32.69 28.93
N HIS A 411 -29.64 -32.11 29.40
CA HIS A 411 -28.55 -32.83 30.08
C HIS A 411 -27.89 -33.94 29.26
N ILE A 412 -27.75 -33.73 27.95
CA ILE A 412 -27.03 -34.63 27.04
C ILE A 412 -25.66 -33.98 26.78
N PRO A 413 -24.53 -34.52 27.26
CA PRO A 413 -23.24 -33.84 27.15
C PRO A 413 -22.87 -33.46 25.71
N ASN A 414 -23.12 -34.37 24.75
CA ASN A 414 -22.89 -34.11 23.33
C ASN A 414 -24.10 -34.52 22.49
N LEU A 415 -24.74 -33.54 21.84
CA LEU A 415 -25.95 -33.75 21.04
C LEU A 415 -25.70 -33.38 19.58
N PHE A 416 -25.95 -34.32 18.67
CA PHE A 416 -25.62 -34.18 17.26
C PHE A 416 -26.84 -34.40 16.39
N PHE A 417 -27.05 -33.50 15.44
CA PHE A 417 -28.04 -33.60 14.39
C PHE A 417 -27.34 -33.65 13.04
N TYR A 418 -27.74 -34.59 12.19
CA TYR A 418 -27.09 -34.82 10.90
C TYR A 418 -28.15 -35.10 9.82
N ALA A 419 -28.68 -34.04 9.21
CA ALA A 419 -29.65 -34.12 8.13
C ALA A 419 -28.92 -34.28 6.78
N ARG A 420 -29.03 -35.45 6.16
CA ARG A 420 -28.39 -35.81 4.89
C ARG A 420 -29.45 -36.05 3.82
N GLY A 421 -29.20 -35.65 2.59
CA GLY A 421 -30.12 -35.85 1.46
C GLY A 421 -30.25 -34.62 0.56
N ASP A 422 -30.93 -34.79 -0.57
CA ASP A 422 -31.18 -33.68 -1.50
C ASP A 422 -32.30 -32.78 -0.97
N SER A 423 -32.08 -31.46 -0.98
CA SER A 423 -33.08 -30.46 -0.54
C SER A 423 -33.63 -30.68 0.89
N VAL A 424 -32.77 -31.15 1.80
CA VAL A 424 -33.15 -31.40 3.20
C VAL A 424 -33.18 -30.12 4.04
N SER A 425 -33.85 -30.18 5.18
CA SER A 425 -33.79 -29.13 6.19
C SER A 425 -33.58 -29.72 7.57
N LEU A 426 -32.77 -29.05 8.37
CA LEU A 426 -32.64 -29.23 9.81
C LEU A 426 -33.37 -28.08 10.50
N LYS A 427 -34.61 -28.32 10.91
CA LYS A 427 -35.47 -27.33 11.59
C LYS A 427 -35.70 -27.74 13.03
N LEU A 428 -35.18 -26.95 13.96
CA LEU A 428 -35.20 -27.25 15.39
C LEU A 428 -36.02 -26.23 16.16
N ALA A 429 -37.32 -26.48 16.35
CA ALA A 429 -38.16 -25.72 17.28
C ALA A 429 -38.13 -26.27 18.71
N SER A 430 -37.54 -27.45 18.92
CA SER A 430 -37.33 -28.05 20.24
C SER A 430 -36.25 -27.32 21.04
N SER A 431 -36.51 -27.02 22.31
CA SER A 431 -35.51 -26.39 23.19
C SER A 431 -34.42 -27.38 23.59
N ILE A 432 -33.17 -26.90 23.72
CA ILE A 432 -31.99 -27.68 24.11
C ILE A 432 -31.32 -27.00 25.30
N SER A 433 -31.07 -27.69 26.40
CA SER A 433 -30.33 -27.13 27.54
C SER A 433 -29.42 -28.12 28.26
N GLY A 434 -28.39 -27.60 28.92
CA GLY A 434 -27.48 -28.41 29.75
C GLY A 434 -26.57 -29.36 28.96
N SER A 435 -26.40 -29.12 27.66
CA SER A 435 -25.45 -29.85 26.80
C SER A 435 -24.13 -29.10 26.71
N SER A 436 -22.99 -29.79 26.68
CA SER A 436 -21.69 -29.13 26.48
C SER A 436 -21.49 -28.78 25.00
N ASN A 437 -21.77 -29.71 24.09
CA ASN A 437 -21.53 -29.54 22.66
C ASN A 437 -22.81 -29.85 21.86
N LEU A 438 -23.19 -28.91 20.98
CA LEU A 438 -24.27 -29.08 20.02
C LEU A 438 -23.72 -28.99 18.60
N LEU A 439 -23.91 -30.05 17.80
CA LEU A 439 -23.53 -30.08 16.38
C LEU A 439 -24.77 -30.15 15.50
N LEU A 440 -24.90 -29.19 14.58
CA LEU A 440 -26.03 -29.06 13.66
C LEU A 440 -25.52 -29.18 12.22
N ASN A 441 -25.58 -30.38 11.65
CA ASN A 441 -25.14 -30.62 10.29
C ASN A 441 -26.34 -30.82 9.36
N SER A 442 -26.37 -30.08 8.24
CA SER A 442 -27.40 -30.23 7.20
C SER A 442 -26.79 -30.14 5.81
N GLU A 443 -27.09 -31.09 4.93
CA GLU A 443 -26.73 -30.98 3.51
C GLU A 443 -27.58 -29.91 2.78
N GLY A 444 -28.71 -29.52 3.38
CA GLY A 444 -29.53 -28.38 2.95
C GLY A 444 -29.53 -27.28 4.01
N THR A 445 -30.70 -26.77 4.41
CA THR A 445 -30.78 -25.60 5.30
C THR A 445 -30.73 -25.95 6.79
N VAL A 446 -30.30 -25.01 7.63
CA VAL A 446 -30.37 -25.06 9.09
C VAL A 446 -31.21 -23.90 9.60
N GLN A 447 -32.14 -24.17 10.52
CA GLN A 447 -32.93 -23.13 11.20
C GLN A 447 -33.24 -23.54 12.64
N VAL A 448 -32.94 -22.66 13.61
CA VAL A 448 -33.15 -22.91 15.05
C VAL A 448 -34.25 -21.99 15.59
N ASN A 449 -35.39 -22.58 15.89
CA ASN A 449 -36.58 -21.89 16.40
C ASN A 449 -36.80 -22.08 17.90
N GLY A 450 -36.19 -23.11 18.51
CA GLY A 450 -36.23 -23.40 19.94
C GLY A 450 -35.07 -22.73 20.69
N ASN A 451 -35.23 -22.50 21.98
CA ASN A 451 -34.16 -21.91 22.80
C ASN A 451 -33.04 -22.93 23.03
N VAL A 452 -31.78 -22.48 22.89
CA VAL A 452 -30.59 -23.31 23.05
C VAL A 452 -29.70 -22.73 24.15
N SER A 453 -29.28 -23.54 25.12
CA SER A 453 -28.30 -23.19 26.15
C SER A 453 -27.23 -24.27 26.26
N VAL A 454 -26.06 -24.01 25.67
CA VAL A 454 -24.94 -24.95 25.54
C VAL A 454 -23.60 -24.25 25.77
N ASN A 455 -22.49 -25.01 25.91
CA ASN A 455 -21.17 -24.38 25.95
C ASN A 455 -20.66 -24.04 24.54
N SER A 456 -20.71 -25.00 23.62
CA SER A 456 -20.29 -24.83 22.22
C SER A 456 -21.41 -25.21 21.25
N LEU A 457 -21.67 -24.34 20.28
CA LEU A 457 -22.56 -24.58 19.15
C LEU A 457 -21.75 -24.58 17.86
N ASN A 458 -21.87 -25.66 17.08
CA ASN A 458 -21.28 -25.76 15.76
C ASN A 458 -22.37 -26.12 14.75
N ALA A 459 -22.58 -25.26 13.76
CA ALA A 459 -23.51 -25.51 12.66
C ALA A 459 -22.74 -25.58 11.34
N PHE A 460 -22.96 -26.67 10.59
CA PHE A 460 -22.35 -26.87 9.28
C PHE A 460 -23.43 -27.18 8.25
N SER A 461 -23.51 -26.35 7.22
CA SER A 461 -24.57 -26.37 6.23
C SER A 461 -24.01 -26.34 4.82
N ASN A 462 -24.56 -27.15 3.90
CA ASN A 462 -24.31 -26.98 2.47
C ASN A 462 -25.43 -26.18 1.78
N GLY A 463 -26.50 -25.82 2.50
CA GLY A 463 -27.46 -24.77 2.13
C GLY A 463 -27.37 -23.57 3.09
N ASP A 464 -28.45 -22.80 3.23
CA ASP A 464 -28.47 -21.61 4.07
C ASP A 464 -28.54 -21.91 5.58
N PHE A 465 -27.89 -21.07 6.39
CA PHE A 465 -28.25 -20.90 7.80
C PHE A 465 -29.22 -19.72 7.92
N LEU A 466 -30.49 -20.04 8.19
CA LEU A 466 -31.58 -19.07 8.20
C LEU A 466 -31.79 -18.44 9.56
N ASP A 467 -32.39 -17.25 9.57
CA ASP A 467 -32.84 -16.61 10.81
C ASP A 467 -33.88 -17.48 11.54
N GLY A 468 -33.74 -17.53 12.86
CA GLY A 468 -34.45 -18.42 13.74
C GLY A 468 -35.18 -17.66 14.85
N SER A 469 -36.30 -18.20 15.34
CA SER A 469 -37.04 -17.56 16.43
C SER A 469 -36.44 -17.82 17.83
N GLY A 470 -35.55 -18.80 17.96
CA GLY A 470 -35.02 -19.24 19.25
C GLY A 470 -33.89 -18.34 19.78
N ILE A 471 -33.78 -18.24 21.11
CA ILE A 471 -32.63 -17.59 21.76
C ILE A 471 -31.54 -18.62 22.03
N ILE A 472 -30.34 -18.33 21.53
CA ILE A 472 -29.14 -19.16 21.65
C ILE A 472 -28.19 -18.52 22.65
N THR A 473 -27.86 -19.25 23.71
CA THR A 473 -26.81 -18.92 24.68
C THR A 473 -25.71 -19.97 24.56
N ALA A 474 -24.60 -19.59 23.93
CA ALA A 474 -23.41 -20.41 23.80
C ALA A 474 -22.14 -19.56 23.99
N HIS A 475 -21.14 -20.14 24.66
CA HIS A 475 -19.83 -19.53 24.82
C HIS A 475 -19.16 -19.44 23.44
N ASP A 476 -18.96 -20.58 22.78
CA ASP A 476 -18.33 -20.63 21.46
C ASP A 476 -19.38 -20.96 20.39
N ILE A 477 -19.41 -20.17 19.32
CA ILE A 477 -20.34 -20.33 18.19
C ILE A 477 -19.54 -20.40 16.89
N THR A 478 -19.76 -21.46 16.14
CA THR A 478 -19.26 -21.59 14.76
C THR A 478 -20.43 -21.89 13.83
N ILE A 479 -20.62 -21.08 12.81
CA ILE A 479 -21.64 -21.29 11.77
C ILE A 479 -20.94 -21.25 10.42
N ASN A 480 -20.97 -22.37 9.69
CA ASN A 480 -20.32 -22.52 8.40
C ASN A 480 -21.33 -23.00 7.36
N SER A 481 -21.72 -22.11 6.45
CA SER A 481 -22.47 -22.42 5.24
C SER A 481 -21.54 -22.47 4.03
N ILE A 482 -21.15 -23.67 3.62
CA ILE A 482 -20.20 -23.89 2.51
C ILE A 482 -20.83 -23.83 1.13
N GLY A 483 -22.16 -23.77 1.04
CA GLY A 483 -22.92 -23.77 -0.22
C GLY A 483 -23.98 -22.70 -0.31
N GLY A 484 -24.24 -21.94 0.76
CA GLY A 484 -25.30 -20.94 0.82
C GLY A 484 -24.93 -19.69 1.62
N ASN A 485 -25.96 -19.07 2.19
CA ASN A 485 -25.90 -17.81 2.92
C ASN A 485 -26.00 -18.04 4.44
N VAL A 486 -25.57 -17.05 5.21
CA VAL A 486 -25.77 -17.00 6.66
C VAL A 486 -26.52 -15.74 7.02
N THR A 487 -27.67 -15.87 7.69
CA THR A 487 -28.33 -14.75 8.36
C THR A 487 -28.10 -14.87 9.86
N PHE A 488 -27.38 -13.89 10.42
CA PHE A 488 -27.05 -13.82 11.84
C PHE A 488 -27.71 -12.60 12.47
N ASP A 489 -28.76 -12.82 13.25
CA ASP A 489 -29.38 -11.80 14.10
C ASP A 489 -28.81 -11.86 15.51
N ALA A 490 -27.94 -10.91 15.86
CA ALA A 490 -27.28 -10.88 17.16
C ALA A 490 -28.28 -10.77 18.34
N SER A 491 -29.53 -10.35 18.11
CA SER A 491 -30.58 -10.36 19.15
C SER A 491 -31.03 -11.78 19.52
N LYS A 492 -30.76 -12.77 18.66
CA LYS A 492 -31.02 -14.20 18.89
C LYS A 492 -29.85 -14.92 19.53
N PHE A 493 -28.65 -14.33 19.55
CA PHE A 493 -27.45 -14.92 20.10
C PHE A 493 -26.95 -14.09 21.28
N LEU A 494 -27.21 -14.56 22.50
CA LEU A 494 -26.83 -13.83 23.71
C LEU A 494 -25.31 -13.60 23.74
N ASP A 495 -24.89 -12.38 24.08
CA ASP A 495 -23.49 -12.03 24.28
C ASP A 495 -22.95 -12.75 25.54
N VAL A 496 -21.99 -13.65 25.35
CA VAL A 496 -21.36 -14.42 26.43
C VAL A 496 -19.91 -14.00 26.52
N ALA A 497 -19.55 -13.40 27.65
CA ALA A 497 -18.21 -12.85 27.87
C ALA A 497 -17.11 -13.90 27.70
N GLY A 498 -16.07 -13.56 26.94
CA GLY A 498 -14.94 -14.45 26.64
C GLY A 498 -15.19 -15.49 25.55
N GLY A 499 -16.42 -15.61 25.04
CA GLY A 499 -16.80 -16.51 23.96
C GLY A 499 -16.33 -16.07 22.58
N THR A 500 -16.23 -17.02 21.63
CA THR A 500 -15.91 -16.72 20.21
C THR A 500 -17.13 -16.82 19.31
N LEU A 501 -17.11 -16.08 18.20
CA LEU A 501 -18.12 -16.12 17.15
C LEU A 501 -17.43 -16.19 15.78
N ASP A 502 -17.54 -17.34 15.12
CA ASP A 502 -16.97 -17.58 13.79
C ASP A 502 -18.09 -17.87 12.78
N LEU A 503 -18.26 -16.97 11.81
CA LEU A 503 -19.30 -17.02 10.79
C LEU A 503 -18.66 -17.17 9.41
N THR A 504 -19.13 -18.13 8.63
CA THR A 504 -18.66 -18.34 7.26
C THR A 504 -19.85 -18.61 6.35
N ALA A 505 -19.98 -17.79 5.31
CA ALA A 505 -20.93 -17.96 4.22
C ALA A 505 -20.16 -18.03 2.90
N LYS A 506 -20.48 -19.00 2.04
CA LYS A 506 -19.99 -18.98 0.65
C LYS A 506 -20.65 -17.86 -0.16
N GLY A 507 -21.94 -17.63 0.07
CA GLY A 507 -22.71 -16.54 -0.52
C GLY A 507 -22.65 -15.28 0.36
N SER A 508 -23.80 -14.74 0.73
CA SER A 508 -23.89 -13.56 1.59
C SER A 508 -23.89 -13.91 3.08
N LEU A 509 -23.15 -13.15 3.86
CA LEU A 509 -23.29 -13.07 5.31
C LEU A 509 -24.10 -11.82 5.66
N THR A 510 -25.35 -12.00 6.07
CA THR A 510 -26.19 -10.93 6.61
C THR A 510 -26.00 -10.85 8.12
N PHE A 511 -25.52 -9.72 8.62
CA PHE A 511 -25.28 -9.48 10.04
C PHE A 511 -26.21 -8.38 10.56
N ILE A 512 -27.08 -8.70 11.51
CA ILE A 512 -27.95 -7.73 12.19
C ILE A 512 -27.36 -7.50 13.59
N PRO A 513 -26.70 -6.35 13.83
CA PRO A 513 -26.03 -6.09 15.11
C PRO A 513 -27.01 -5.72 16.23
N VAL A 514 -26.56 -5.80 17.48
CA VAL A 514 -27.30 -5.35 18.69
C VAL A 514 -26.49 -4.35 19.49
N ALA A 515 -27.19 -3.43 20.16
CA ALA A 515 -26.58 -2.31 20.86
C ALA A 515 -25.85 -2.76 22.15
N GLY A 516 -24.83 -1.98 22.51
CA GLY A 516 -24.03 -2.17 23.71
C GLY A 516 -22.62 -2.69 23.40
N PRO A 517 -21.68 -2.53 24.35
CA PRO A 517 -20.34 -3.06 24.19
C PRO A 517 -20.40 -4.59 24.18
N ILE A 518 -19.84 -5.18 23.14
CA ILE A 518 -19.74 -6.64 23.02
C ILE A 518 -18.64 -7.13 23.97
N THR A 519 -18.89 -8.26 24.64
CA THR A 519 -17.99 -8.85 25.64
C THR A 519 -17.38 -10.19 25.21
N ARG A 520 -17.78 -10.71 24.04
CA ARG A 520 -17.09 -11.81 23.34
C ARG A 520 -15.62 -11.49 23.11
N ALA A 521 -14.78 -12.52 23.11
CA ALA A 521 -13.36 -12.38 22.84
C ALA A 521 -13.09 -12.01 21.37
N SER A 522 -13.83 -12.63 20.44
CA SER A 522 -13.69 -12.35 19.00
C SER A 522 -14.99 -12.54 18.22
N ILE A 523 -15.10 -11.78 17.13
CA ILE A 523 -16.07 -11.96 16.05
C ILE A 523 -15.30 -12.03 14.74
N VAL A 524 -15.46 -13.13 14.02
CA VAL A 524 -14.87 -13.36 12.71
C VAL A 524 -15.99 -13.67 11.73
N GLY A 525 -16.09 -12.91 10.64
CA GLY A 525 -17.08 -13.12 9.58
C GLY A 525 -16.44 -13.23 8.21
N HIS A 526 -16.79 -14.28 7.47
CA HIS A 526 -16.37 -14.51 6.09
C HIS A 526 -17.59 -14.62 5.18
N GLY A 527 -17.58 -13.92 4.05
CA GLY A 527 -18.67 -13.93 3.06
C GLY A 527 -18.18 -13.64 1.65
N GLY A 528 -18.91 -14.05 0.62
CA GLY A 528 -18.74 -13.48 -0.72
C GLY A 528 -19.18 -12.01 -0.75
N THR A 529 -20.28 -11.71 -0.05
CA THR A 529 -20.75 -10.37 0.33
C THR A 529 -21.02 -10.36 1.83
N ILE A 530 -20.74 -9.25 2.51
CA ILE A 530 -21.15 -9.05 3.91
C ILE A 530 -22.09 -7.86 3.98
N ASP A 531 -23.34 -8.10 4.40
CA ASP A 531 -24.38 -7.09 4.52
C ASP A 531 -24.70 -6.84 6.00
N PHE A 532 -24.37 -5.65 6.51
CA PHE A 532 -24.85 -5.20 7.80
C PHE A 532 -26.23 -4.56 7.66
N VAL A 533 -27.20 -5.08 8.39
CA VAL A 533 -28.59 -4.63 8.29
C VAL A 533 -28.95 -3.75 9.50
N SER A 534 -29.10 -2.45 9.25
CA SER A 534 -29.69 -1.49 10.18
C SER A 534 -30.49 -0.44 9.42
N SER A 535 -31.73 -0.16 9.88
CA SER A 535 -32.61 0.84 9.26
C SER A 535 -32.23 2.29 9.61
N GLU A 536 -31.46 2.48 10.67
CA GLU A 536 -30.99 3.77 11.17
C GLU A 536 -29.48 3.71 11.45
N PRO A 537 -28.78 4.85 11.54
CA PRO A 537 -27.40 4.90 12.02
C PRO A 537 -27.23 4.11 13.33
N PHE A 538 -26.27 3.19 13.35
CA PHE A 538 -26.07 2.25 14.44
C PHE A 538 -24.59 2.18 14.84
N THR A 539 -24.31 2.30 16.13
CA THR A 539 -22.96 2.15 16.68
C THR A 539 -22.70 0.70 17.07
N PHE A 540 -21.77 0.05 16.36
CA PHE A 540 -21.26 -1.27 16.69
C PHE A 540 -20.03 -1.11 17.60
N ASP A 541 -20.27 -1.22 18.92
CA ASP A 541 -19.24 -1.07 19.95
C ASP A 541 -18.59 -2.42 20.27
N PHE A 542 -17.34 -2.58 19.84
CA PHE A 542 -16.52 -3.75 20.07
C PHE A 542 -15.28 -3.42 20.91
N SER A 543 -15.38 -2.43 21.80
CA SER A 543 -14.24 -1.96 22.61
C SER A 543 -13.48 -3.06 23.38
N ASN A 544 -14.10 -4.20 23.66
CA ASN A 544 -13.50 -5.35 24.35
C ASN A 544 -13.39 -6.62 23.48
N THR A 545 -13.60 -6.51 22.17
CA THR A 545 -13.74 -7.65 21.25
C THR A 545 -12.82 -7.46 20.04
N SER A 546 -12.15 -8.52 19.60
CA SER A 546 -11.44 -8.50 18.31
C SER A 546 -12.44 -8.73 17.17
N VAL A 547 -12.44 -7.86 16.15
CA VAL A 547 -13.41 -7.91 15.05
C VAL A 547 -12.70 -8.04 13.70
N ILE A 548 -13.04 -9.08 12.96
CA ILE A 548 -12.51 -9.39 11.63
C ILE A 548 -13.67 -9.68 10.69
N PHE A 549 -13.75 -8.96 9.57
CA PHE A 549 -14.66 -9.28 8.48
C PHE A 549 -13.89 -9.34 7.16
N THR A 550 -14.05 -10.45 6.43
CA THR A 550 -13.43 -10.66 5.13
C THR A 550 -14.48 -10.96 4.07
N ALA A 551 -14.59 -10.10 3.06
CA ALA A 551 -15.50 -10.25 1.92
C ALA A 551 -14.77 -10.58 0.61
N GLY A 552 -15.45 -11.27 -0.31
CA GLY A 552 -14.99 -11.42 -1.69
C GLY A 552 -15.33 -10.20 -2.55
N GLU A 553 -15.41 -10.40 -3.87
CA GLU A 553 -15.75 -9.34 -4.85
C GLU A 553 -17.08 -8.63 -4.56
N GLY A 554 -17.97 -9.27 -3.80
CA GLY A 554 -19.28 -8.73 -3.45
C GLY A 554 -19.26 -7.63 -2.39
N GLY A 555 -18.13 -7.39 -1.73
CA GLY A 555 -17.94 -6.22 -0.87
C GLY A 555 -18.49 -6.33 0.56
N ILE A 556 -18.22 -5.30 1.35
CA ILE A 556 -18.79 -5.08 2.69
C ILE A 556 -19.76 -3.90 2.61
N HIS A 557 -21.02 -4.14 2.92
CA HIS A 557 -22.07 -3.12 2.95
C HIS A 557 -22.49 -2.80 4.38
N ALA A 558 -21.96 -1.71 4.92
CA ALA A 558 -22.19 -1.28 6.29
C ALA A 558 -22.49 0.22 6.39
N SER A 559 -23.15 0.80 5.38
CA SER A 559 -23.36 2.25 5.21
C SER A 559 -24.05 2.96 6.38
N ASN A 560 -24.72 2.23 7.26
CA ASN A 560 -25.37 2.74 8.48
C ASN A 560 -24.62 2.36 9.78
N ILE A 561 -23.44 1.75 9.71
CA ILE A 561 -22.71 1.22 10.86
C ILE A 561 -21.49 2.08 11.20
N ASP A 562 -21.49 2.63 12.42
CA ASP A 562 -20.34 3.28 13.06
C ASP A 562 -19.57 2.24 13.89
N PHE A 563 -18.41 1.82 13.41
CA PHE A 563 -17.54 0.84 14.07
C PHE A 563 -16.70 1.53 15.15
N VAL A 564 -16.89 1.17 16.42
CA VAL A 564 -16.17 1.78 17.56
C VAL A 564 -15.42 0.72 18.36
N GLY A 565 -14.09 0.77 18.32
CA GLY A 565 -13.23 -0.16 19.06
C GLY A 565 -11.82 -0.29 18.47
N PRO A 566 -10.89 -0.97 19.17
CA PRO A 566 -9.52 -1.16 18.69
C PRO A 566 -9.38 -2.35 17.74
N ASN A 567 -8.36 -2.34 16.88
CA ASN A 567 -7.97 -3.46 16.03
C ASN A 567 -9.09 -3.99 15.12
N LEU A 568 -9.91 -3.08 14.57
CA LEU A 568 -10.87 -3.42 13.52
C LEU A 568 -10.13 -3.94 12.29
N MET A 569 -10.53 -5.08 11.74
CA MET A 569 -10.05 -5.55 10.45
C MET A 569 -11.22 -5.74 9.49
N LEU A 570 -11.27 -4.90 8.45
CA LEU A 570 -12.18 -5.07 7.31
C LEU A 570 -11.32 -5.32 6.07
N ASP A 571 -11.49 -6.48 5.45
CA ASP A 571 -10.78 -6.87 4.24
C ASP A 571 -11.79 -7.29 3.16
N SER A 572 -11.64 -6.79 1.94
CA SER A 572 -12.63 -7.00 0.89
C SER A 572 -11.95 -6.99 -0.48
N GLU A 573 -12.24 -7.97 -1.33
CA GLU A 573 -11.82 -7.90 -2.74
C GLU A 573 -12.64 -6.85 -3.53
N GLY A 574 -13.87 -6.55 -3.06
CA GLY A 574 -14.76 -5.52 -3.60
C GLY A 574 -14.72 -4.19 -2.84
N ASP A 575 -15.81 -3.41 -2.94
CA ASP A 575 -15.98 -2.14 -2.23
C ASP A 575 -16.28 -2.32 -0.74
N ILE A 576 -15.93 -1.33 0.08
CA ILE A 576 -16.33 -1.24 1.49
C ILE A 576 -17.11 0.05 1.70
N ASN A 577 -18.37 -0.08 2.11
CA ASN A 577 -19.22 1.06 2.49
C ASN A 577 -19.44 1.06 4.00
N LEU A 578 -19.26 2.19 4.68
CA LEU A 578 -19.52 2.33 6.12
C LEU A 578 -20.19 3.67 6.46
N LEU A 579 -20.76 3.78 7.66
CA LEU A 579 -21.12 5.09 8.22
C LEU A 579 -19.87 5.77 8.73
N ALA A 580 -19.17 5.15 9.68
CA ALA A 580 -17.95 5.67 10.28
C ALA A 580 -17.10 4.56 10.92
N SER A 581 -15.85 4.89 11.24
CA SER A 581 -14.98 4.07 12.10
C SER A 581 -14.24 4.97 13.08
N ARG A 582 -14.16 4.55 14.35
CA ARG A 582 -13.51 5.29 15.44
C ARG A 582 -12.69 4.36 16.30
N VAL A 583 -11.48 4.81 16.63
CA VAL A 583 -10.60 4.10 17.55
C VAL A 583 -10.72 4.64 18.98
N PRO A 584 -10.30 3.87 20.00
CA PRO A 584 -10.21 4.37 21.36
C PRO A 584 -9.28 5.57 21.47
N ARG A 585 -9.48 6.41 22.48
CA ARG A 585 -8.65 7.59 22.74
C ARG A 585 -7.79 7.40 24.00
N SER A 586 -6.60 7.98 24.01
CA SER A 586 -5.73 8.04 25.19
C SER A 586 -6.33 8.92 26.29
N GLU A 587 -5.72 8.93 27.48
CA GLU A 587 -6.10 9.84 28.57
C GLU A 587 -6.00 11.33 28.18
N GLN A 588 -5.14 11.67 27.20
CA GLN A 588 -5.03 13.02 26.64
C GLN A 588 -5.99 13.29 25.46
N GLY A 589 -6.88 12.34 25.13
CA GLY A 589 -7.86 12.48 24.05
C GLY A 589 -7.33 12.19 22.64
N ILE A 590 -6.11 11.65 22.50
CA ILE A 590 -5.49 11.33 21.21
C ILE A 590 -6.03 9.99 20.72
N PRO A 591 -6.52 9.86 19.47
CA PRO A 591 -6.93 8.56 18.94
C PRO A 591 -5.75 7.59 18.88
N LEU A 592 -5.95 6.38 19.37
CA LEU A 592 -4.99 5.29 19.39
C LEU A 592 -5.21 4.43 18.14
N LEU A 593 -4.62 4.88 17.03
CA LEU A 593 -4.74 4.22 15.73
C LEU A 593 -4.36 2.73 15.84
N SER A 594 -5.25 1.88 15.34
CA SER A 594 -5.09 0.43 15.29
C SER A 594 -6.02 -0.15 14.23
N GLY A 595 -5.74 -1.36 13.76
CA GLY A 595 -6.57 -2.05 12.77
C GLY A 595 -6.33 -1.59 11.33
N SER A 596 -7.06 -2.20 10.41
CA SER A 596 -6.93 -1.98 8.97
C SER A 596 -8.29 -2.02 8.27
N ILE A 597 -8.47 -1.15 7.27
CA ILE A 597 -9.56 -1.23 6.29
C ILE A 597 -8.92 -1.33 4.91
N ASN A 598 -9.08 -2.48 4.25
CA ASN A 598 -8.51 -2.79 2.95
C ASN A 598 -9.61 -3.19 1.96
N ALA A 599 -9.73 -2.45 0.87
CA ALA A 599 -10.68 -2.74 -0.21
C ALA A 599 -9.92 -2.91 -1.54
N GLY A 600 -10.15 -4.00 -2.26
CA GLY A 600 -9.75 -4.11 -3.66
C GLY A 600 -10.49 -3.10 -4.56
N GLY A 601 -11.70 -2.69 -4.13
CA GLY A 601 -12.49 -1.62 -4.72
C GLY A 601 -12.26 -0.25 -4.09
N SER A 602 -13.36 0.50 -3.92
CA SER A 602 -13.40 1.80 -3.25
C SER A 602 -13.82 1.67 -1.79
N ILE A 603 -13.42 2.64 -0.96
CA ILE A 603 -13.91 2.81 0.41
C ILE A 603 -14.78 4.07 0.44
N LEU A 604 -16.03 3.91 0.88
CA LEU A 604 -16.98 5.02 1.04
C LEU A 604 -17.46 5.09 2.49
N ALA A 605 -17.22 6.22 3.15
CA ALA A 605 -17.73 6.54 4.47
C ALA A 605 -18.52 7.85 4.45
N SER A 606 -19.75 7.85 4.97
CA SER A 606 -20.52 9.10 5.10
C SER A 606 -20.05 9.97 6.28
N GLY A 607 -19.34 9.38 7.24
CA GLY A 607 -18.75 10.00 8.42
C GLY A 607 -17.22 9.87 8.47
N PRO A 608 -16.60 10.02 9.65
CA PRO A 608 -15.15 9.93 9.81
C PRO A 608 -14.64 8.49 9.72
N ILE A 609 -13.42 8.33 9.22
CA ILE A 609 -12.63 7.10 9.33
C ILE A 609 -11.43 7.39 10.24
N GLU A 610 -11.31 6.66 11.34
CA GLU A 610 -10.12 6.60 12.19
C GLU A 610 -9.59 5.16 12.20
N ILE A 611 -8.38 4.91 11.68
CA ILE A 611 -7.81 3.55 11.53
C ILE A 611 -6.27 3.61 11.44
N ASP A 612 -5.51 2.54 11.65
CA ASP A 612 -4.05 2.59 11.40
C ASP A 612 -3.75 2.49 9.89
N ASP A 613 -4.17 1.41 9.23
CA ASP A 613 -3.94 1.22 7.80
C ASP A 613 -5.22 1.38 6.98
N LEU A 614 -5.21 2.28 6.01
CA LEU A 614 -6.33 2.55 5.11
C LEU A 614 -5.90 2.39 3.65
N GLU A 615 -6.35 1.31 2.99
CA GLU A 615 -5.99 0.99 1.61
C GLU A 615 -7.21 0.72 0.73
N ALA A 616 -7.26 1.37 -0.43
CA ALA A 616 -8.25 1.10 -1.47
C ALA A 616 -7.57 0.90 -2.83
N GLY A 617 -8.01 -0.11 -3.59
CA GLY A 617 -7.61 -0.30 -4.98
C GLY A 617 -8.14 0.80 -5.91
N GLN A 618 -9.22 1.48 -5.52
CA GLN A 618 -9.81 2.62 -6.21
C GLN A 618 -9.88 3.86 -5.30
N ASN A 619 -11.05 4.46 -5.10
CA ASN A 619 -11.17 5.73 -4.39
C ASN A 619 -11.37 5.53 -2.88
N ILE A 620 -10.96 6.52 -2.09
CA ILE A 620 -11.33 6.66 -0.68
C ILE A 620 -12.12 7.96 -0.54
N ASP A 621 -13.39 7.88 -0.18
CA ASP A 621 -14.25 9.02 0.05
C ASP A 621 -14.81 8.98 1.48
N ALA A 622 -14.54 9.99 2.29
CA ALA A 622 -14.98 10.06 3.68
C ALA A 622 -15.42 11.48 4.10
N GLY A 623 -16.09 11.61 5.24
CA GLY A 623 -16.31 12.93 5.86
C GLY A 623 -14.98 13.55 6.33
N SER A 624 -14.19 12.76 7.07
CA SER A 624 -12.80 13.08 7.44
C SER A 624 -11.99 11.79 7.57
N ILE A 625 -10.68 11.87 7.37
CA ILE A 625 -9.79 10.71 7.46
C ILE A 625 -8.69 11.02 8.47
N TYR A 626 -8.53 10.16 9.48
CA TYR A 626 -7.41 10.16 10.41
C TYR A 626 -6.78 8.77 10.44
N ALA A 627 -5.66 8.59 9.76
CA ALA A 627 -5.04 7.28 9.63
C ALA A 627 -3.55 7.23 9.97
N GLY A 628 -3.02 6.03 10.13
CA GLY A 628 -1.58 5.78 10.21
C GLY A 628 -0.97 5.96 8.82
N SER A 629 -1.45 5.19 7.85
CA SER A 629 -1.12 5.32 6.43
C SER A 629 -2.38 5.41 5.57
N ILE A 630 -2.32 6.15 4.46
CA ILE A 630 -3.43 6.26 3.51
C ILE A 630 -2.93 5.94 2.11
N LYS A 631 -3.53 4.95 1.46
CA LYS A 631 -3.19 4.55 0.10
C LYS A 631 -4.43 4.31 -0.75
N ALA A 632 -4.50 4.98 -1.89
CA ALA A 632 -5.54 4.78 -2.88
C ALA A 632 -4.94 4.52 -4.28
N GLY A 633 -5.50 3.55 -4.99
CA GLY A 633 -5.26 3.43 -6.43
C GLY A 633 -5.82 4.65 -7.18
N GLY A 634 -7.00 5.12 -6.78
CA GLY A 634 -7.72 6.28 -7.29
C GLY A 634 -7.57 7.52 -6.41
N SER A 635 -8.64 8.31 -6.29
CA SER A 635 -8.64 9.58 -5.56
C SER A 635 -8.86 9.38 -4.06
N ILE A 636 -8.38 10.32 -3.25
CA ILE A 636 -8.63 10.41 -1.81
C ILE A 636 -9.36 11.72 -1.56
N THR A 637 -10.59 11.64 -1.06
CA THR A 637 -11.47 12.80 -0.84
C THR A 637 -11.95 12.84 0.61
N ALA A 638 -11.86 14.02 1.23
CA ALA A 638 -12.61 14.32 2.45
C ALA A 638 -13.62 15.44 2.20
N VAL A 639 -14.86 15.25 2.65
CA VAL A 639 -15.97 16.20 2.48
C VAL A 639 -16.32 16.89 3.81
N GLY A 640 -15.95 18.16 3.95
CA GLY A 640 -16.21 18.95 5.15
C GLY A 640 -15.26 18.67 6.33
N GLY A 641 -14.27 17.80 6.13
CA GLY A 641 -13.24 17.45 7.12
C GLY A 641 -11.81 17.52 6.57
N SER A 642 -10.88 16.99 7.35
CA SER A 642 -9.44 16.93 7.04
C SER A 642 -9.02 15.53 6.57
N ILE A 643 -7.88 15.44 5.90
CA ILE A 643 -7.17 14.20 5.60
C ILE A 643 -5.84 14.24 6.36
N LEU A 644 -5.70 13.37 7.35
CA LEU A 644 -4.58 13.39 8.28
C LEU A 644 -3.98 11.98 8.35
N ALA A 645 -2.69 11.85 8.03
CA ALA A 645 -1.92 10.62 8.18
C ALA A 645 -0.73 10.84 9.13
N THR A 646 -0.46 9.90 10.03
CA THR A 646 0.78 9.95 10.85
C THR A 646 2.01 9.50 10.06
N GLY A 647 1.81 8.73 8.99
CA GLY A 647 2.79 8.33 7.98
C GLY A 647 2.50 8.98 6.62
N ASP A 648 2.52 8.18 5.56
CA ASP A 648 2.42 8.65 4.16
C ASP A 648 0.96 8.76 3.68
N ILE A 649 0.74 9.66 2.70
CA ILE A 649 -0.48 9.74 1.89
C ILE A 649 -0.10 9.46 0.43
N THR A 650 -0.66 8.41 -0.16
CA THR A 650 -0.37 8.02 -1.54
C THR A 650 -1.64 7.87 -2.37
N SER A 651 -1.70 8.56 -3.51
CA SER A 651 -2.71 8.34 -4.56
C SER A 651 -2.02 8.06 -5.89
N THR A 652 -2.17 6.83 -6.40
CA THR A 652 -1.36 6.37 -7.54
C THR A 652 -1.83 6.89 -8.89
N THR A 653 -3.12 7.25 -9.04
CA THR A 653 -3.65 7.78 -10.29
C THR A 653 -4.61 8.97 -10.11
N GLY A 654 -5.18 9.13 -8.92
CA GLY A 654 -6.26 10.08 -8.65
C GLY A 654 -5.81 11.36 -7.94
N LEU A 655 -6.81 12.17 -7.60
CA LEU A 655 -6.62 13.44 -6.90
C LEU A 655 -6.53 13.22 -5.39
N LEU A 656 -5.81 14.09 -4.69
CA LEU A 656 -5.96 14.30 -3.25
C LEU A 656 -6.79 15.57 -3.04
N ARG A 657 -8.01 15.44 -2.51
CA ARG A 657 -9.03 16.48 -2.60
C ARG A 657 -9.72 16.76 -1.26
N LEU A 658 -9.95 18.04 -0.99
CA LEU A 658 -10.84 18.49 0.07
C LEU A 658 -12.05 19.18 -0.52
N ASP A 659 -13.24 18.66 -0.23
CA ASP A 659 -14.51 19.25 -0.61
C ASP A 659 -15.15 20.02 0.55
N ARG A 660 -15.89 21.08 0.20
CA ARG A 660 -16.65 21.87 1.16
C ARG A 660 -17.82 21.05 1.70
N GLY A 661 -17.93 20.97 3.02
CA GLY A 661 -19.08 20.39 3.70
C GLY A 661 -20.33 21.28 3.60
N SER A 662 -21.46 20.74 4.05
CA SER A 662 -22.75 21.47 4.10
C SER A 662 -22.73 22.69 5.02
N ASN A 663 -21.83 22.70 6.01
CA ASN A 663 -21.55 23.84 6.90
C ASN A 663 -20.62 24.91 6.29
N GLY A 664 -20.16 24.72 5.05
CA GLY A 664 -19.22 25.59 4.35
C GLY A 664 -17.77 25.47 4.82
N MET A 665 -17.45 24.56 5.74
CA MET A 665 -16.09 24.33 6.23
C MET A 665 -15.31 23.41 5.28
N THR A 666 -13.99 23.57 5.29
CA THR A 666 -12.98 22.69 4.66
C THR A 666 -11.88 22.44 5.68
N GLY A 667 -11.32 21.23 5.70
CA GLY A 667 -10.21 20.89 6.57
C GLY A 667 -8.84 21.21 5.97
N ASP A 668 -7.84 20.48 6.48
CA ASP A 668 -6.44 20.51 6.05
C ASP A 668 -5.98 19.11 5.58
N ILE A 669 -4.87 19.07 4.86
CA ILE A 669 -4.16 17.84 4.51
C ILE A 669 -2.84 17.82 5.29
N SER A 670 -2.59 16.76 6.05
CA SER A 670 -1.31 16.57 6.76
C SER A 670 -0.85 15.12 6.68
N ALA A 671 0.43 14.92 6.35
CA ALA A 671 1.12 13.64 6.43
C ALA A 671 2.34 13.79 7.36
N GLY A 672 2.55 12.86 8.29
CA GLY A 672 3.79 12.80 9.06
C GLY A 672 4.99 12.33 8.23
N GLY A 673 4.73 11.60 7.13
CA GLY A 673 5.68 11.24 6.10
C GLY A 673 5.50 12.06 4.81
N ASN A 674 5.50 11.38 3.66
CA ASN A 674 5.42 11.97 2.32
C ASN A 674 3.97 12.11 1.84
N ILE A 675 3.76 13.05 0.91
CA ILE A 675 2.53 13.14 0.10
C ILE A 675 2.89 12.87 -1.36
N LEU A 676 2.43 11.74 -1.90
CA LEU A 676 2.72 11.28 -3.26
C LEU A 676 1.43 11.13 -4.06
N VAL A 677 1.14 12.06 -4.96
CA VAL A 677 -0.19 12.17 -5.62
C VAL A 677 -0.04 12.35 -7.12
N ALA A 678 -0.45 11.35 -7.90
CA ALA A 678 -0.29 11.36 -9.35
C ALA A 678 -1.36 12.18 -10.11
N GLY A 679 -2.51 12.44 -9.50
CA GLY A 679 -3.56 13.30 -10.09
C GLY A 679 -3.52 14.74 -9.61
N GLY A 680 -2.71 15.04 -8.58
CA GLY A 680 -2.50 16.34 -7.93
C GLY A 680 -3.43 16.69 -6.77
N ILE A 681 -3.16 17.84 -6.17
CA ILE A 681 -3.71 18.24 -4.86
C ILE A 681 -4.69 19.39 -5.06
N LEU A 682 -5.96 19.16 -4.72
CA LEU A 682 -7.03 20.14 -4.76
C LEU A 682 -7.55 20.39 -3.35
N ALA A 683 -6.84 21.22 -2.59
CA ALA A 683 -7.33 21.75 -1.33
C ALA A 683 -8.05 23.09 -1.55
N SER A 684 -8.58 23.68 -0.48
CA SER A 684 -9.07 25.05 -0.54
C SER A 684 -7.89 26.05 -0.49
N GLY A 685 -8.07 27.25 -1.04
CA GLY A 685 -7.07 28.32 -0.93
C GLY A 685 -6.85 28.87 0.48
N THR A 686 -7.59 28.36 1.47
CA THR A 686 -7.42 28.62 2.90
C THR A 686 -6.89 27.40 3.67
N SER A 687 -6.82 26.23 3.03
CA SER A 687 -6.36 24.98 3.64
C SER A 687 -4.84 24.88 3.61
N SER A 688 -4.30 24.13 4.55
CA SER A 688 -2.89 23.78 4.63
C SER A 688 -2.67 22.39 4.04
N VAL A 689 -1.55 22.23 3.33
CA VAL A 689 -1.03 20.95 2.85
C VAL A 689 0.37 20.81 3.44
N ILE A 690 0.53 19.86 4.36
CA ILE A 690 1.76 19.70 5.15
C ILE A 690 2.25 18.25 5.03
N ALA A 691 3.52 18.07 4.68
CA ALA A 691 4.21 16.79 4.74
C ALA A 691 5.43 16.88 5.66
N GLY A 692 5.63 15.90 6.53
CA GLY A 692 6.88 15.77 7.30
C GLY A 692 8.08 15.39 6.43
N GLY A 693 7.84 14.72 5.31
CA GLY A 693 8.80 14.40 4.25
C GLY A 693 8.58 15.26 2.99
N ASP A 694 8.56 14.60 1.83
CA ASP A 694 8.45 15.23 0.52
C ASP A 694 7.00 15.40 0.06
N ILE A 695 6.77 16.35 -0.86
CA ILE A 695 5.51 16.48 -1.60
C ILE A 695 5.78 16.33 -3.09
N VAL A 696 5.11 15.37 -3.72
CA VAL A 696 5.17 15.15 -5.18
C VAL A 696 3.78 15.18 -5.77
N ALA A 697 3.53 16.12 -6.68
CA ALA A 697 2.23 16.27 -7.34
C ALA A 697 2.37 16.98 -8.71
N PRO A 698 1.52 16.70 -9.71
CA PRO A 698 1.53 17.45 -10.98
C PRO A 698 0.97 18.86 -10.89
N GLY A 699 0.24 19.17 -9.82
CA GLY A 699 -0.29 20.50 -9.56
C GLY A 699 -0.92 20.58 -8.18
N VAL A 700 -0.94 21.78 -7.61
CA VAL A 700 -1.37 22.01 -6.23
C VAL A 700 -2.20 23.27 -6.11
N ILE A 701 -3.33 23.16 -5.41
CA ILE A 701 -4.08 24.30 -4.84
C ILE A 701 -4.05 24.16 -3.32
N ALA A 702 -3.49 25.17 -2.65
CA ALA A 702 -3.45 25.25 -1.19
C ALA A 702 -3.39 26.72 -0.73
N GLY A 703 -3.73 27.00 0.52
CA GLY A 703 -3.35 28.27 1.16
C GLY A 703 -1.88 28.24 1.57
N MET A 704 -1.49 27.19 2.30
CA MET A 704 -0.13 26.93 2.75
C MET A 704 0.34 25.58 2.23
N LEU A 705 1.53 25.52 1.64
CA LEU A 705 2.19 24.32 1.16
C LEU A 705 3.52 24.15 1.90
N THR A 706 3.70 23.08 2.65
CA THR A 706 4.90 22.87 3.48
C THR A 706 5.38 21.43 3.39
N ALA A 707 6.66 21.25 3.07
CA ALA A 707 7.36 19.97 3.13
C ALA A 707 8.53 20.06 4.11
N GLY A 708 8.73 19.03 4.94
CA GLY A 708 9.94 18.88 5.73
C GLY A 708 11.16 18.54 4.86
N GLY A 709 10.93 17.90 3.71
CA GLY A 709 11.89 17.66 2.64
C GLY A 709 11.66 18.54 1.42
N ASP A 710 11.64 17.94 0.24
CA ASP A 710 11.54 18.61 -1.06
C ASP A 710 10.09 18.70 -1.57
N ILE A 711 9.81 19.71 -2.39
CA ILE A 711 8.57 19.80 -3.18
C ILE A 711 8.91 19.59 -4.65
N THR A 712 8.29 18.60 -5.28
CA THR A 712 8.37 18.39 -6.73
C THR A 712 7.01 18.57 -7.38
N ILE A 713 6.93 19.53 -8.29
CA ILE A 713 5.74 19.77 -9.11
C ILE A 713 6.03 19.29 -10.53
N ASP A 714 5.46 18.15 -10.93
CA ASP A 714 5.73 17.53 -12.23
C ASP A 714 4.48 17.38 -13.08
N ASP A 715 4.23 18.38 -13.93
CA ASP A 715 3.09 18.39 -14.86
C ASP A 715 3.43 17.74 -16.21
N SER A 716 4.45 16.87 -16.26
CA SER A 716 4.77 16.10 -17.49
C SER A 716 3.62 15.21 -17.97
N SER A 717 2.73 14.81 -17.06
CA SER A 717 1.51 14.07 -17.39
C SER A 717 0.39 14.94 -17.99
N ASN A 718 0.51 16.27 -17.91
CA ASN A 718 -0.44 17.28 -18.41
C ASN A 718 -1.90 17.01 -17.98
N ARG A 719 -2.11 16.52 -16.75
CA ARG A 719 -3.42 16.07 -16.27
C ARG A 719 -4.28 17.19 -15.68
N ILE A 720 -3.67 18.22 -15.06
CA ILE A 720 -4.42 19.29 -14.37
C ILE A 720 -4.17 20.66 -15.00
N GLY A 721 -2.94 20.95 -15.45
CA GLY A 721 -2.61 22.22 -16.11
C GLY A 721 -2.75 23.47 -15.23
N ILE A 722 -2.88 23.33 -13.90
CA ILE A 722 -3.06 24.45 -12.96
C ILE A 722 -1.74 25.03 -12.44
N GLY A 723 -0.65 24.27 -12.52
CA GLY A 723 0.63 24.58 -11.87
C GLY A 723 0.49 24.65 -10.34
N VAL A 724 0.98 25.72 -9.73
CA VAL A 724 0.88 25.94 -8.27
C VAL A 724 0.05 27.17 -7.96
N LEU A 725 -1.00 26.97 -7.18
CA LEU A 725 -1.81 28.00 -6.55
C LEU A 725 -1.63 27.93 -5.03
N ALA A 726 -0.71 28.73 -4.47
CA ALA A 726 -0.37 28.73 -3.05
C ALA A 726 0.00 30.12 -2.53
N ASN A 727 -0.41 30.48 -1.31
CA ASN A 727 -0.03 31.77 -0.70
C ASN A 727 1.31 31.68 0.03
N SER A 728 1.66 30.50 0.54
CA SER A 728 2.96 30.27 1.16
C SER A 728 3.52 28.91 0.78
N ILE A 729 4.83 28.86 0.53
CA ILE A 729 5.57 27.66 0.18
C ILE A 729 6.81 27.59 1.09
N THR A 730 6.98 26.49 1.81
CA THR A 730 8.18 26.22 2.62
C THR A 730 8.67 24.80 2.36
N ALA A 731 9.95 24.65 1.99
CA ALA A 731 10.58 23.35 1.71
C ALA A 731 12.11 23.45 1.76
N ALA A 732 12.80 22.31 1.76
CA ALA A 732 14.24 22.25 1.55
C ALA A 732 14.60 22.74 0.14
N THR A 733 13.99 22.16 -0.89
CA THR A 733 14.05 22.65 -2.27
C THR A 733 12.68 22.58 -2.94
N ILE A 734 12.49 23.34 -4.02
CA ILE A 734 11.32 23.19 -4.88
C ILE A 734 11.73 23.01 -6.35
N SER A 735 11.23 21.96 -6.99
CA SER A 735 11.44 21.66 -8.39
C SER A 735 10.15 21.77 -9.19
N PHE A 736 10.22 22.48 -10.32
CA PHE A 736 9.14 22.60 -11.30
C PHE A 736 9.53 21.88 -12.59
N ILE A 737 8.80 20.84 -12.94
CA ILE A 737 9.00 20.07 -14.17
C ILE A 737 7.77 20.30 -15.05
N ASN A 738 7.97 20.91 -16.22
CA ASN A 738 6.90 21.27 -17.16
C ASN A 738 5.76 22.11 -16.54
N THR A 739 6.04 22.87 -15.49
CA THR A 739 5.04 23.67 -14.80
C THR A 739 4.90 25.03 -15.48
N SER A 740 3.69 25.40 -15.90
CA SER A 740 3.46 26.65 -16.64
C SER A 740 3.36 27.89 -15.75
N ARG A 741 2.92 27.76 -14.50
CA ARG A 741 2.57 28.90 -13.65
C ARG A 741 2.68 28.61 -12.17
N VAL A 742 3.15 29.62 -11.43
CA VAL A 742 3.05 29.72 -9.97
C VAL A 742 2.32 31.02 -9.64
N SER A 743 1.33 30.97 -8.76
CA SER A 743 0.53 32.14 -8.40
C SER A 743 -0.01 32.01 -6.98
N PRO A 744 -0.14 33.11 -6.21
CA PRO A 744 -0.97 33.12 -5.02
C PRO A 744 -2.44 32.86 -5.35
N VAL A 745 -3.19 32.47 -4.32
CA VAL A 745 -4.65 32.43 -4.37
C VAL A 745 -5.18 33.87 -4.43
N TYR A 746 -6.31 34.08 -5.09
CA TYR A 746 -6.94 35.40 -5.20
C TYR A 746 -8.02 35.57 -4.14
N ASN A 747 -7.98 36.71 -3.44
CA ASN A 747 -9.10 37.18 -2.64
C ASN A 747 -9.83 38.26 -3.43
N SER A 748 -10.94 37.90 -4.07
CA SER A 748 -11.63 38.79 -4.99
C SER A 748 -10.71 39.17 -6.17
N PHE A 749 -10.44 40.47 -6.40
CA PHE A 749 -9.65 40.93 -7.55
C PHE A 749 -8.15 41.05 -7.29
N SER A 750 -7.70 41.07 -6.02
CA SER A 750 -6.27 41.17 -5.69
C SER A 750 -5.73 39.80 -5.23
N PRO A 751 -4.52 39.41 -5.65
CA PRO A 751 -3.86 38.23 -5.11
C PRO A 751 -3.54 38.41 -3.62
N HIS A 752 -3.50 37.30 -2.88
CA HIS A 752 -2.95 37.26 -1.53
C HIS A 752 -1.44 37.57 -1.52
N ASP A 753 -0.93 37.92 -0.34
CA ASP A 753 0.50 38.01 -0.11
C ASP A 753 1.12 36.61 -0.31
N PHE A 754 2.18 36.54 -1.12
CA PHE A 754 2.90 35.32 -1.47
C PHE A 754 4.26 35.28 -0.79
N THR A 755 4.55 34.20 -0.07
CA THR A 755 5.90 33.97 0.49
C THR A 755 6.42 32.60 0.09
N MET A 756 7.61 32.54 -0.49
CA MET A 756 8.33 31.30 -0.72
C MET A 756 9.63 31.33 0.08
N SER A 757 9.83 30.32 0.94
CA SER A 757 11.04 30.16 1.74
C SER A 757 11.63 28.77 1.47
N VAL A 758 12.69 28.72 0.67
CA VAL A 758 13.31 27.47 0.21
C VAL A 758 14.83 27.56 0.23
N GLY A 759 15.53 26.43 0.20
CA GLY A 759 16.97 26.39 -0.03
C GLY A 759 17.32 26.75 -1.47
N SER A 760 16.62 26.13 -2.43
CA SER A 760 16.79 26.37 -3.87
C SER A 760 15.48 26.20 -4.64
N ILE A 761 15.45 26.80 -5.83
CA ILE A 761 14.39 26.66 -6.83
C ILE A 761 15.05 26.06 -8.07
N GLY A 762 14.38 25.13 -8.74
CA GLY A 762 14.82 24.63 -10.03
C GLY A 762 13.65 24.39 -10.97
N SER A 763 13.82 24.74 -12.25
CA SER A 763 12.82 24.50 -13.28
C SER A 763 13.41 23.75 -14.45
N SER A 764 12.65 22.83 -15.05
CA SER A 764 13.10 22.03 -16.19
C SER A 764 11.97 21.64 -17.14
N GLY A 765 12.35 21.31 -18.37
CA GLY A 765 11.43 20.92 -19.44
C GLY A 765 10.96 22.10 -20.31
N PRO A 766 10.14 21.84 -21.35
CA PRO A 766 9.63 22.86 -22.27
C PRO A 766 8.82 24.00 -21.65
N ALA A 767 8.22 23.79 -20.47
CA ALA A 767 7.45 24.82 -19.77
C ALA A 767 8.17 25.24 -18.47
N ILE A 768 8.72 26.46 -18.49
CA ILE A 768 9.28 27.13 -17.30
C ILE A 768 8.19 28.04 -16.71
N PRO A 769 7.96 28.02 -15.39
CA PRO A 769 6.82 28.71 -14.79
C PRO A 769 6.95 30.23 -14.86
N ILE A 770 5.82 30.90 -15.07
CA ILE A 770 5.68 32.33 -14.77
C ILE A 770 5.22 32.48 -13.32
N LEU A 771 5.93 33.28 -12.52
CA LEU A 771 5.43 33.71 -11.21
C LEU A 771 4.49 34.89 -11.41
N PHE A 772 3.19 34.62 -11.31
CA PHE A 772 2.14 35.58 -11.61
C PHE A 772 1.41 36.01 -10.34
N ALA A 773 1.49 37.30 -10.01
CA ALA A 773 0.72 37.94 -8.96
C ALA A 773 0.19 39.30 -9.44
N SER A 774 -0.26 39.38 -10.70
CA SER A 774 -0.92 40.59 -11.19
C SER A 774 -2.37 40.64 -10.69
N GLY A 775 -2.87 41.84 -10.39
CA GLY A 775 -4.26 42.07 -10.05
C GLY A 775 -5.19 41.74 -11.21
N LEU A 776 -6.39 41.24 -10.90
CA LEU A 776 -7.42 40.99 -11.91
C LEU A 776 -8.00 42.31 -12.42
N ASN A 777 -8.38 42.31 -13.71
CA ASN A 777 -9.06 43.45 -14.33
C ASN A 777 -10.43 43.69 -13.69
N ALA A 778 -10.90 44.93 -13.71
CA ALA A 778 -12.23 45.28 -13.24
C ALA A 778 -13.34 44.54 -14.04
N ASN A 779 -14.34 43.99 -13.34
CA ASN A 779 -15.47 43.28 -13.93
C ASN A 779 -16.75 44.15 -13.86
N VAL A 780 -17.58 44.12 -14.92
CA VAL A 780 -18.85 44.86 -15.02
C VAL A 780 -19.99 44.18 -14.26
N GLU A 781 -19.92 42.86 -14.07
CA GLU A 781 -21.02 42.04 -13.53
C GLU A 781 -20.77 41.55 -12.09
N GLY A 782 -19.63 41.94 -11.48
CA GLY A 782 -19.24 41.53 -10.12
C GLY A 782 -19.51 42.60 -9.05
N PRO A 783 -19.50 42.23 -7.76
CA PRO A 783 -19.78 43.15 -6.65
C PRO A 783 -18.70 44.21 -6.43
N ALA A 784 -17.51 44.08 -7.04
CA ALA A 784 -16.46 45.08 -6.98
C ALA A 784 -16.24 45.74 -8.34
N PHE A 785 -16.52 47.04 -8.39
CA PHE A 785 -16.28 47.86 -9.58
C PHE A 785 -14.77 48.05 -9.83
N HIS A 786 -13.90 48.13 -8.80
CA HIS A 786 -12.48 48.49 -8.94
C HIS A 786 -11.56 47.34 -9.38
N PRO A 787 -10.51 47.61 -10.19
CA PRO A 787 -9.52 46.59 -10.53
C PRO A 787 -8.65 46.20 -9.33
N GLY A 788 -8.09 45.00 -9.38
CA GLY A 788 -7.18 44.49 -8.37
C GLY A 788 -5.81 45.17 -8.39
N ASN A 789 -5.14 45.20 -7.24
CA ASN A 789 -3.75 45.61 -7.15
C ASN A 789 -2.82 44.43 -7.48
N GLY A 790 -1.59 44.72 -7.92
CA GLY A 790 -0.54 43.73 -7.95
C GLY A 790 -0.22 43.20 -6.55
N GLY A 791 0.15 41.93 -6.46
CA GLY A 791 0.42 41.24 -5.21
C GLY A 791 1.75 41.61 -4.58
N LYS A 792 1.91 41.19 -3.32
CA LYS A 792 3.20 41.21 -2.64
C LYS A 792 3.83 39.84 -2.74
N LEU A 793 5.00 39.77 -3.35
CA LEU A 793 5.83 38.58 -3.49
C LEU A 793 7.05 38.71 -2.58
N ALA A 794 7.32 37.70 -1.78
CA ALA A 794 8.56 37.55 -1.02
C ALA A 794 9.20 36.19 -1.33
N LEU A 795 10.36 36.21 -1.98
CA LEU A 795 11.16 35.03 -2.27
C LEU A 795 12.40 35.04 -1.37
N ASN A 796 12.53 34.04 -0.51
CA ASN A 796 13.66 33.84 0.40
C ASN A 796 14.37 32.53 0.02
N ILE A 797 15.53 32.64 -0.63
CA ILE A 797 16.30 31.51 -1.16
C ILE A 797 17.59 31.39 -0.34
N ALA A 798 17.66 30.37 0.52
CA ALA A 798 18.64 30.30 1.59
C ALA A 798 20.00 29.73 1.17
N LEU A 799 20.08 28.94 0.09
CA LEU A 799 21.30 28.26 -0.34
C LEU A 799 21.76 28.71 -1.74
N ASP A 800 20.84 28.78 -2.70
CA ASP A 800 21.14 29.09 -4.10
C ASP A 800 20.72 30.53 -4.52
N GLY A 801 20.77 30.78 -5.83
CA GLY A 801 20.39 32.03 -6.48
C GLY A 801 18.97 32.04 -7.04
N LEU A 802 18.68 33.05 -7.84
CA LEU A 802 17.45 33.15 -8.64
C LEU A 802 17.80 33.53 -10.08
N ILE A 803 17.32 32.78 -11.06
CA ILE A 803 17.41 33.10 -12.49
C ILE A 803 16.01 33.35 -13.04
N VAL A 804 15.76 34.56 -13.54
CA VAL A 804 14.54 34.91 -14.29
C VAL A 804 14.88 35.00 -15.77
N GLY A 805 14.45 34.02 -16.56
CA GLY A 805 14.79 33.87 -17.97
C GLY A 805 14.11 32.65 -18.61
N ASP A 806 14.12 32.55 -19.94
CA ASP A 806 13.46 31.46 -20.69
C ASP A 806 13.94 30.04 -20.34
N GLN A 807 15.09 29.91 -19.67
CA GLN A 807 15.68 28.67 -19.16
C GLN A 807 16.09 28.81 -17.68
N GLY A 808 15.49 29.75 -16.95
CA GLY A 808 15.75 30.01 -15.54
C GLY A 808 14.79 29.29 -14.61
N ASP A 809 14.77 29.70 -13.34
CA ASP A 809 13.82 29.24 -12.32
C ASP A 809 12.41 29.71 -12.63
N PHE A 810 12.28 30.95 -13.10
CA PHE A 810 11.03 31.50 -13.63
C PHE A 810 11.26 32.13 -15.00
N ALA A 811 10.30 31.97 -15.92
CA ALA A 811 10.35 32.62 -17.23
C ALA A 811 10.17 34.15 -17.10
N SER A 812 9.30 34.58 -16.18
CA SER A 812 9.11 35.98 -15.80
C SER A 812 8.44 36.08 -14.43
N ILE A 813 8.53 37.27 -13.83
CA ILE A 813 7.82 37.62 -12.59
C ILE A 813 6.94 38.85 -12.88
N THR A 814 5.64 38.74 -12.60
CA THR A 814 4.68 39.82 -12.84
C THR A 814 3.81 40.11 -11.63
N ALA A 815 3.75 41.37 -11.21
CA ALA A 815 2.93 41.86 -10.12
C ALA A 815 2.26 43.18 -10.54
N ASN A 816 1.66 43.21 -11.71
CA ASN A 816 1.03 44.42 -12.26
C ASN A 816 -0.34 44.69 -11.63
N GLY A 817 -0.80 45.94 -11.63
CA GLY A 817 -2.19 46.27 -11.34
C GLY A 817 -3.14 45.78 -12.43
N GLY A 818 -4.38 45.48 -12.05
CA GLY A 818 -5.46 45.11 -12.97
C GLY A 818 -5.92 46.29 -13.84
N ALA A 819 -6.37 45.99 -15.06
CA ALA A 819 -6.89 46.98 -15.99
C ALA A 819 -8.27 47.51 -15.57
N PHE A 820 -8.53 48.77 -15.94
CA PHE A 820 -9.82 49.45 -15.80
C PHE A 820 -10.97 48.74 -16.57
N ASN A 821 -12.21 49.16 -16.30
CA ASN A 821 -13.40 48.77 -17.06
C ASN A 821 -14.04 49.98 -17.76
N ALA A 822 -14.51 49.79 -19.01
CA ALA A 822 -15.15 50.81 -19.83
C ALA A 822 -16.46 51.38 -19.25
N SER A 823 -17.11 50.67 -18.32
CA SER A 823 -18.35 51.12 -17.67
C SER A 823 -18.10 51.80 -16.30
N GLY A 824 -16.84 51.98 -15.92
CA GLY A 824 -16.42 52.50 -14.61
C GLY A 824 -16.02 51.38 -13.65
N PRO A 825 -15.06 51.66 -12.74
CA PRO A 825 -14.29 52.86 -12.53
C PRO A 825 -13.10 52.91 -13.50
N PHE A 826 -12.79 54.12 -13.97
CA PHE A 826 -11.79 54.38 -15.01
C PHE A 826 -10.34 54.45 -14.50
N THR A 827 -10.07 53.82 -13.35
CA THR A 827 -8.76 53.81 -12.69
C THR A 827 -8.07 52.48 -12.91
N GLY A 828 -6.76 52.46 -13.14
CA GLY A 828 -5.97 51.23 -13.13
C GLY A 828 -5.57 50.83 -11.70
N GLY A 829 -5.37 49.53 -11.46
CA GLY A 829 -4.88 49.02 -10.18
C GLY A 829 -3.45 49.46 -9.88
N ASN A 830 -3.06 49.43 -8.60
CA ASN A 830 -1.69 49.71 -8.18
C ASN A 830 -0.73 48.58 -8.61
N GLY A 831 0.53 48.91 -8.89
CA GLY A 831 1.60 47.93 -9.01
C GLY A 831 1.90 47.22 -7.68
N GLY A 832 2.43 46.01 -7.78
CA GLY A 832 2.73 45.14 -6.64
C GLY A 832 4.13 45.37 -6.04
N ILE A 833 4.50 44.48 -5.12
CA ILE A 833 5.81 44.48 -4.46
C ILE A 833 6.48 43.15 -4.74
N VAL A 834 7.71 43.16 -5.24
CA VAL A 834 8.53 41.97 -5.45
C VAL A 834 9.79 42.10 -4.62
N ASN A 835 9.91 41.29 -3.58
CA ASN A 835 11.10 41.20 -2.74
C ASN A 835 11.77 39.85 -2.99
N VAL A 836 13.04 39.89 -3.38
CA VAL A 836 13.88 38.70 -3.55
C VAL A 836 15.09 38.84 -2.64
N THR A 837 15.28 37.85 -1.77
CA THR A 837 16.50 37.67 -0.98
C THR A 837 17.08 36.30 -1.29
N ALA A 838 18.30 36.25 -1.83
CA ALA A 838 18.97 35.00 -2.18
C ALA A 838 20.39 34.95 -1.61
N ALA A 839 20.86 33.78 -1.21
CA ALA A 839 22.26 33.58 -0.81
C ALA A 839 23.20 33.59 -2.04
N GLY A 840 22.77 32.97 -3.14
CA GLY A 840 23.47 32.91 -4.41
C GLY A 840 23.15 34.07 -5.36
N PRO A 841 23.54 33.95 -6.64
CA PRO A 841 23.42 35.02 -7.62
C PRO A 841 21.96 35.26 -8.04
N ILE A 842 21.56 36.51 -8.20
CA ILE A 842 20.27 36.89 -8.80
C ILE A 842 20.53 37.37 -10.24
N LYS A 843 19.92 36.72 -11.23
CA LYS A 843 20.06 37.04 -12.65
C LYS A 843 18.71 37.31 -13.30
N ILE A 844 18.54 38.50 -13.87
CA ILE A 844 17.31 38.92 -14.55
C ILE A 844 17.59 39.07 -16.05
N ASP A 845 17.29 38.03 -16.82
CA ASP A 845 17.46 37.96 -18.28
C ASP A 845 16.15 38.10 -19.06
N SER A 846 15.00 37.96 -18.39
CA SER A 846 13.68 38.24 -18.92
C SER A 846 12.98 39.37 -18.16
N PRO A 847 11.95 40.01 -18.75
CA PRO A 847 11.30 41.15 -18.12
C PRO A 847 10.67 40.84 -16.76
N MET A 848 10.81 41.77 -15.83
CA MET A 848 10.11 41.79 -14.55
C MET A 848 9.23 43.04 -14.46
N GLU A 849 7.95 42.86 -14.14
CA GLU A 849 6.99 43.97 -14.11
C GLU A 849 6.23 44.04 -12.78
N ALA A 850 6.15 45.23 -12.20
CA ALA A 850 5.31 45.53 -11.05
C ALA A 850 4.65 46.90 -11.22
N THR A 851 4.14 47.21 -12.41
CA THR A 851 3.61 48.53 -12.76
C THR A 851 2.09 48.63 -12.59
N THR A 852 1.54 49.83 -12.73
CA THR A 852 0.10 50.08 -12.64
C THR A 852 -0.67 49.39 -13.77
N GLY A 853 -1.96 49.13 -13.54
CA GLY A 853 -2.84 48.57 -14.56
C GLY A 853 -3.10 49.49 -15.74
N TYR A 854 -3.63 48.91 -16.82
CA TYR A 854 -4.03 49.66 -17.99
C TYR A 854 -5.23 50.59 -17.70
N LEU A 855 -5.29 51.72 -18.41
CA LEU A 855 -6.38 52.70 -18.42
C LEU A 855 -6.72 53.13 -19.85
N GLN A 856 -7.93 53.66 -20.08
CA GLN A 856 -8.31 54.26 -21.36
C GLN A 856 -7.84 55.71 -21.49
N SER A 857 -7.61 56.15 -22.72
CA SER A 857 -7.65 57.59 -23.04
C SER A 857 -9.10 58.11 -22.97
N PRO A 858 -9.38 59.32 -22.43
CA PRO A 858 -8.45 60.39 -22.03
C PRO A 858 -8.12 60.47 -20.53
N TYR A 859 -8.41 59.44 -19.73
CA TYR A 859 -8.33 59.51 -18.26
C TYR A 859 -6.92 59.87 -17.72
N PRO A 860 -6.82 60.63 -16.61
CA PRO A 860 -5.54 61.03 -16.02
C PRO A 860 -4.75 59.81 -15.52
N PRO A 861 -3.43 59.97 -15.23
CA PRO A 861 -2.65 58.90 -14.61
C PRO A 861 -3.27 58.45 -13.29
N THR A 862 -3.30 57.14 -13.03
CA THR A 862 -3.90 56.53 -11.83
C THR A 862 -3.02 55.40 -11.29
N GLY A 863 -3.28 54.99 -10.04
CA GLY A 863 -2.53 53.94 -9.38
C GLY A 863 -1.11 54.35 -8.95
N ASN A 864 -0.61 53.66 -7.94
CA ASN A 864 0.77 53.76 -7.48
C ASN A 864 1.63 52.77 -8.26
N GLY A 865 2.82 53.20 -8.71
CA GLY A 865 3.86 52.28 -9.16
C GLY A 865 4.23 51.28 -8.07
N GLY A 866 4.76 50.14 -8.47
CA GLY A 866 5.17 49.07 -7.57
C GLY A 866 6.59 49.21 -7.05
N THR A 867 7.10 48.12 -6.48
CA THR A 867 8.44 48.04 -5.93
C THR A 867 9.10 46.72 -6.30
N VAL A 868 10.37 46.77 -6.70
CA VAL A 868 11.22 45.59 -6.92
C VAL A 868 12.48 45.75 -6.09
N ASN A 869 12.69 44.85 -5.13
CA ASN A 869 13.88 44.80 -4.28
C ASN A 869 14.60 43.46 -4.50
N LEU A 870 15.83 43.50 -5.01
CA LEU A 870 16.67 42.33 -5.22
C LEU A 870 17.89 42.41 -4.31
N THR A 871 18.04 41.45 -3.41
CA THR A 871 19.17 41.37 -2.47
C THR A 871 19.86 40.02 -2.58
N SER A 872 21.10 40.00 -3.07
CA SER A 872 21.97 38.84 -2.89
C SER A 872 22.87 39.06 -1.67
N THR A 873 22.83 38.14 -0.71
CA THR A 873 23.51 38.29 0.59
C THR A 873 24.96 37.82 0.56
N ASN A 874 25.40 37.12 -0.49
CA ASN A 874 26.79 36.68 -0.63
C ASN A 874 27.30 36.62 -2.08
N ASP A 875 26.46 36.89 -3.08
CA ASP A 875 26.83 36.82 -4.49
C ASP A 875 26.26 37.99 -5.31
N SER A 876 26.34 37.89 -6.63
CA SER A 876 26.07 39.01 -7.54
C SER A 876 24.59 39.22 -7.85
N VAL A 877 24.22 40.45 -8.18
CA VAL A 877 22.96 40.79 -8.85
C VAL A 877 23.26 41.25 -10.27
N SER A 878 22.76 40.51 -11.26
CA SER A 878 22.94 40.79 -12.68
C SER A 878 21.61 41.05 -13.38
N VAL A 879 21.53 42.09 -14.21
CA VAL A 879 20.32 42.42 -14.99
C VAL A 879 20.73 42.66 -16.44
N SER A 880 20.10 41.91 -17.34
CA SER A 880 20.26 42.05 -18.79
C SER A 880 18.97 42.38 -19.54
N SER A 881 17.86 42.48 -18.81
CA SER A 881 16.52 42.79 -19.33
C SER A 881 15.86 43.96 -18.59
N ARG A 882 14.58 44.18 -18.86
CA ARG A 882 13.79 45.29 -18.30
C ARG A 882 13.21 44.94 -16.92
N ILE A 883 13.39 45.84 -15.96
CA ILE A 883 12.64 45.90 -14.70
C ILE A 883 11.81 47.18 -14.73
N GLN A 884 10.48 47.06 -14.75
CA GLN A 884 9.58 48.21 -14.81
C GLN A 884 8.57 48.24 -13.66
N VAL A 885 8.56 49.35 -12.90
CA VAL A 885 7.74 49.52 -11.69
C VAL A 885 6.70 50.64 -11.82
N SER A 886 6.82 51.51 -12.82
CA SER A 886 5.81 52.51 -13.19
C SER A 886 5.87 52.81 -14.69
N SER A 887 4.80 53.38 -15.23
CA SER A 887 4.63 53.58 -16.68
C SER A 887 4.16 54.99 -16.99
N ALA A 888 4.54 55.50 -18.16
CA ALA A 888 4.22 56.84 -18.65
C ALA A 888 3.87 56.82 -20.15
N ASP A 889 3.02 55.87 -20.55
CA ASP A 889 2.64 55.65 -21.94
C ASP A 889 2.02 56.91 -22.59
N PRO A 890 2.41 57.25 -23.84
CA PRO A 890 1.89 58.40 -24.57
C PRO A 890 0.37 58.48 -24.68
N SER A 891 -0.15 59.69 -24.88
CA SER A 891 -1.59 59.96 -24.94
C SER A 891 -2.33 59.48 -26.20
N SER A 892 -1.60 59.02 -27.21
CA SER A 892 -2.16 58.54 -28.48
C SER A 892 -2.68 57.10 -28.44
N MET A 893 -2.45 56.33 -27.37
CA MET A 893 -2.92 54.95 -27.25
C MET A 893 -4.33 54.85 -26.66
N THR A 894 -5.14 53.93 -27.21
CA THR A 894 -6.50 53.64 -26.74
C THR A 894 -6.50 52.94 -25.37
N LEU A 895 -5.55 52.02 -25.15
CA LEU A 895 -5.20 51.38 -23.88
C LEU A 895 -3.76 51.74 -23.53
N ARG A 896 -3.52 52.26 -22.33
CA ARG A 896 -2.20 52.75 -21.91
C ARG A 896 -1.94 52.51 -20.42
N ARG A 897 -0.69 52.42 -20.00
CA ARG A 897 -0.28 52.43 -18.58
C ARG A 897 0.32 53.80 -18.23
N ARG A 898 -0.34 54.53 -17.33
CA ARG A 898 0.15 55.80 -16.77
C ARG A 898 -0.03 55.83 -15.26
N SER A 899 1.08 55.75 -14.54
CA SER A 899 1.10 55.72 -13.09
C SER A 899 0.93 57.13 -12.51
N ALA A 900 0.12 57.28 -11.46
CA ALA A 900 -0.04 58.55 -10.75
C ALA A 900 1.16 58.85 -9.83
N ARG A 901 1.77 57.80 -9.28
CA ARG A 901 3.01 57.83 -8.50
C ARG A 901 4.00 56.87 -9.15
N ALA A 902 5.27 57.26 -9.20
CA ALA A 902 6.31 56.38 -9.72
C ALA A 902 6.64 55.24 -8.74
N GLY A 903 7.34 54.21 -9.20
CA GLY A 903 7.72 53.05 -8.39
C GLY A 903 9.16 53.09 -7.87
N ASN A 904 9.56 52.04 -7.15
CA ASN A 904 10.90 51.90 -6.59
C ASN A 904 11.61 50.64 -7.12
N ILE A 905 12.87 50.77 -7.49
CA ILE A 905 13.77 49.65 -7.80
C ILE A 905 14.95 49.72 -6.84
N ALA A 906 15.28 48.64 -6.15
CA ALA A 906 16.46 48.54 -5.31
C ALA A 906 17.23 47.25 -5.61
N LEU A 907 18.52 47.39 -5.92
CA LEU A 907 19.44 46.29 -6.15
C LEU A 907 20.52 46.33 -5.07
N LYS A 908 20.75 45.20 -4.39
CA LYS A 908 21.79 45.08 -3.36
C LYS A 908 22.58 43.78 -3.54
N SER A 909 23.90 43.88 -3.46
CA SER A 909 24.80 42.72 -3.38
C SER A 909 25.83 42.90 -2.27
N ASP A 910 25.96 41.87 -1.44
CA ASP A 910 26.97 41.75 -0.40
C ASP A 910 28.17 40.88 -0.82
N LYS A 911 28.32 40.60 -2.14
CA LYS A 911 29.43 39.79 -2.67
C LYS A 911 30.78 40.38 -2.26
N PRO A 912 31.67 39.60 -1.60
CA PRO A 912 32.86 40.14 -0.95
C PRO A 912 33.93 40.66 -1.92
N SER A 913 34.04 40.06 -3.11
CA SER A 913 35.00 40.45 -4.15
C SER A 913 34.53 40.12 -5.56
N GLY A 914 35.13 40.74 -6.57
CA GLY A 914 34.74 40.59 -7.98
C GLY A 914 33.49 41.40 -8.33
N VAL A 915 32.77 41.04 -9.39
CA VAL A 915 31.58 41.78 -9.83
C VAL A 915 30.39 41.45 -8.93
N ALA A 916 29.98 42.41 -8.10
CA ALA A 916 28.84 42.32 -7.18
C ALA A 916 27.53 42.74 -7.84
N ILE A 917 27.55 43.78 -8.67
CA ILE A 917 26.39 44.20 -9.45
C ILE A 917 26.79 44.35 -10.90
N ASN A 918 25.99 43.81 -11.81
CA ASN A 918 26.24 43.89 -13.24
C ASN A 918 24.97 44.23 -14.02
N LEU A 919 24.85 45.48 -14.46
CA LEU A 919 23.85 45.88 -15.44
C LEU A 919 24.49 45.86 -16.82
N SER A 920 23.94 45.05 -17.73
CA SER A 920 24.40 45.02 -19.12
C SER A 920 23.93 46.26 -19.90
N ASN A 921 24.44 46.44 -21.11
CA ASN A 921 24.02 47.52 -22.01
C ASN A 921 22.58 47.39 -22.53
N THR A 922 21.95 46.21 -22.42
CA THR A 922 20.53 45.98 -22.76
C THR A 922 19.62 46.10 -21.54
N SER A 923 20.17 46.32 -20.34
CA SER A 923 19.36 46.45 -19.14
C SER A 923 18.53 47.73 -19.15
N GLU A 924 17.31 47.65 -18.61
CA GLU A 924 16.44 48.81 -18.44
C GLU A 924 15.83 48.83 -17.03
N LEU A 925 16.20 49.80 -16.20
CA LEU A 925 15.61 50.02 -14.89
C LEU A 925 14.66 51.22 -14.97
N LEU A 926 13.35 50.94 -15.02
CA LEU A 926 12.34 51.92 -15.40
C LEU A 926 11.36 52.21 -14.26
N SER A 927 11.51 53.40 -13.66
CA SER A 927 10.51 54.05 -12.82
C SER A 927 10.01 55.32 -13.51
N LEU A 928 9.12 55.12 -14.49
CA LEU A 928 8.62 56.16 -15.38
C LEU A 928 7.48 56.95 -14.75
N LEU A 929 7.39 58.24 -15.06
CA LEU A 929 6.34 59.12 -14.57
C LEU A 929 6.01 60.22 -15.58
N ASP A 930 4.75 60.27 -16.02
CA ASP A 930 4.24 61.33 -16.90
C ASP A 930 4.38 62.71 -16.22
N CYS A 931 4.69 63.75 -17.00
CA CYS A 931 4.85 65.11 -16.48
C CYS A 931 3.56 65.63 -15.80
N ALA A 932 2.39 65.18 -16.25
CA ALA A 932 1.09 65.51 -15.69
C ALA A 932 0.70 64.65 -14.47
N ALA A 933 1.51 63.65 -14.09
CA ALA A 933 1.22 62.82 -12.93
C ALA A 933 1.38 63.61 -11.62
N PRO A 934 0.57 63.34 -10.58
CA PRO A 934 0.64 64.05 -9.31
C PRO A 934 1.93 63.79 -8.52
N GLY A 935 2.60 62.65 -8.72
CA GLY A 935 3.84 62.28 -8.04
C GLY A 935 3.61 61.62 -6.66
N PRO A 936 4.68 61.27 -5.92
CA PRO A 936 6.09 61.63 -6.13
C PRO A 936 6.78 60.89 -7.29
N GLY A 937 7.97 61.36 -7.65
CA GLY A 937 8.85 60.75 -8.66
C GLY A 937 9.49 59.44 -8.23
N GLY A 938 10.17 58.80 -9.18
CA GLY A 938 10.67 57.43 -9.05
C GLY A 938 11.93 57.30 -8.20
N LYS A 939 12.24 56.08 -7.75
CA LYS A 939 13.52 55.81 -7.10
C LYS A 939 14.18 54.57 -7.67
N VAL A 940 15.45 54.69 -8.04
CA VAL A 940 16.32 53.55 -8.37
C VAL A 940 17.52 53.60 -7.42
N THR A 941 17.74 52.54 -6.67
CA THR A 941 18.86 52.40 -5.73
C THR A 941 19.71 51.20 -6.12
N ILE A 942 21.03 51.38 -6.17
CA ILE A 942 22.00 50.32 -6.44
C ILE A 942 23.05 50.37 -5.32
N LEU A 943 23.23 49.26 -4.60
CA LEU A 943 24.13 49.20 -3.44
C LEU A 943 25.00 47.94 -3.47
N ALA A 944 26.30 48.13 -3.64
CA ALA A 944 27.30 47.07 -3.43
C ALA A 944 28.08 47.32 -2.13
N THR A 945 28.37 46.27 -1.36
CA THR A 945 28.96 46.45 -0.02
C THR A 945 30.29 45.71 0.20
N GLY A 946 30.63 44.74 -0.65
CA GLY A 946 31.84 43.92 -0.49
C GLY A 946 33.14 44.70 -0.53
N ALA A 947 34.13 44.30 0.28
CA ALA A 947 35.35 45.10 0.48
C ALA A 947 36.15 45.35 -0.81
N ASN A 948 36.19 44.36 -1.72
CA ASN A 948 36.98 44.38 -2.96
C ASN A 948 36.12 44.04 -4.18
N SER A 949 34.87 44.50 -4.20
CA SER A 949 33.94 44.23 -5.28
C SER A 949 33.70 45.43 -6.20
N THR A 950 32.98 45.16 -7.29
CA THR A 950 32.70 46.11 -8.35
C THR A 950 31.21 46.13 -8.69
N ALA A 951 30.66 47.32 -8.91
CA ALA A 951 29.35 47.54 -9.49
C ALA A 951 29.52 48.10 -10.93
N ASN A 952 29.22 47.27 -11.93
CA ASN A 952 29.16 47.66 -13.34
C ASN A 952 27.73 48.09 -13.67
N VAL A 953 27.56 49.34 -14.09
CA VAL A 953 26.26 49.98 -14.31
C VAL A 953 26.22 50.51 -15.74
N ASN A 954 25.67 49.72 -16.65
CA ASN A 954 25.40 50.08 -18.04
C ASN A 954 23.89 50.06 -18.32
N GLY A 955 23.51 50.30 -19.57
CA GLY A 955 22.14 50.27 -20.03
C GLY A 955 21.38 51.54 -19.68
N LYS A 956 20.06 51.41 -19.55
CA LYS A 956 19.15 52.53 -19.35
C LYS A 956 18.59 52.55 -17.93
N ILE A 957 18.67 53.70 -17.26
CA ILE A 957 18.11 53.90 -15.92
C ILE A 957 17.27 55.17 -15.92
N VAL A 958 15.98 55.05 -15.64
CA VAL A 958 15.05 56.19 -15.62
C VAL A 958 14.30 56.22 -14.29
N ALA A 959 14.45 57.32 -13.55
CA ALA A 959 13.70 57.62 -12.33
C ALA A 959 13.06 59.01 -12.47
N ASP A 960 11.98 59.09 -13.25
CA ASP A 960 11.37 60.36 -13.64
C ASP A 960 10.96 61.17 -12.41
N ARG A 961 11.35 62.46 -12.43
CA ARG A 961 11.07 63.43 -11.34
C ARG A 961 11.55 62.96 -9.95
N GLY A 962 12.49 62.03 -9.92
CA GLY A 962 12.92 61.34 -8.72
C GLY A 962 14.44 61.11 -8.67
N MET A 963 14.88 60.01 -8.05
CA MET A 963 16.27 59.81 -7.69
C MET A 963 16.87 58.52 -8.24
N ILE A 964 18.08 58.62 -8.77
CA ILE A 964 19.02 57.50 -8.95
C ILE A 964 20.11 57.63 -7.88
N ASP A 965 20.25 56.62 -7.02
CA ASP A 965 21.24 56.55 -5.93
C ASP A 965 22.09 55.28 -6.07
N ILE A 966 23.35 55.43 -6.50
CA ILE A 966 24.28 54.32 -6.73
C ILE A 966 25.43 54.43 -5.74
N ARG A 967 25.62 53.40 -4.92
CA ARG A 967 26.62 53.41 -3.85
C ARG A 967 27.44 52.14 -3.82
N HIS A 968 28.70 52.32 -3.45
CA HIS A 968 29.59 51.24 -3.09
C HIS A 968 30.25 51.54 -1.74
N SER A 969 30.03 50.70 -0.73
CA SER A 969 30.52 50.95 0.64
C SER A 969 31.78 50.17 1.03
N GLY A 970 32.22 49.21 0.23
CA GLY A 970 33.48 48.49 0.45
C GLY A 970 34.71 49.37 0.41
N ASP A 971 35.74 49.05 1.21
CA ASP A 971 36.96 49.85 1.38
C ASP A 971 37.70 50.13 0.06
N SER A 972 37.81 49.13 -0.82
CA SER A 972 38.36 49.24 -2.19
C SER A 972 37.27 49.06 -3.25
N GLY A 973 36.05 49.49 -2.91
CA GLY A 973 34.88 49.37 -3.76
C GLY A 973 34.98 50.14 -5.07
N GLN A 974 34.56 49.51 -6.16
CA GLN A 974 34.62 50.11 -7.50
C GLN A 974 33.22 50.28 -8.09
N ILE A 975 32.97 51.43 -8.72
CA ILE A 975 31.79 51.66 -9.53
C ILE A 975 32.25 51.99 -10.94
N ALA A 976 31.75 51.27 -11.94
CA ALA A 976 31.88 51.62 -13.34
C ALA A 976 30.50 52.06 -13.87
N LEU A 977 30.36 53.34 -14.21
CA LEU A 977 29.18 53.89 -14.89
C LEU A 977 29.50 53.98 -16.38
N GLY A 978 28.93 53.08 -17.16
CA GLY A 978 29.49 52.81 -18.48
C GLY A 978 30.92 52.28 -18.36
N GLY A 979 31.78 52.63 -19.30
CA GLY A 979 33.15 52.15 -19.31
C GLY A 979 33.98 52.68 -20.47
N ALA A 980 35.15 52.06 -20.67
CA ALA A 980 36.03 52.39 -21.78
C ALA A 980 35.69 51.60 -23.06
N GLY A 981 34.98 50.47 -22.95
CA GLY A 981 34.55 49.68 -24.08
C GLY A 981 33.38 50.32 -24.82
N GLU A 982 33.31 50.15 -26.14
CA GLU A 982 32.25 50.72 -26.99
C GLU A 982 30.84 50.24 -26.59
N THR A 983 30.74 49.06 -25.97
CA THR A 983 29.48 48.48 -25.47
C THR A 983 29.13 48.91 -24.06
N ASP A 984 30.04 49.55 -23.32
CA ASP A 984 29.85 49.95 -21.92
C ASP A 984 29.13 51.31 -21.87
N HIS A 985 27.87 51.35 -22.30
CA HIS A 985 27.10 52.58 -22.42
C HIS A 985 26.12 52.77 -21.25
N ILE A 986 26.02 53.98 -20.71
CA ILE A 986 25.04 54.35 -19.69
C ILE A 986 24.11 55.48 -20.16
N ASP A 987 22.80 55.29 -20.01
CA ASP A 987 21.77 56.30 -20.28
C ASP A 987 20.91 56.50 -19.02
N ALA A 988 21.27 57.48 -18.20
CA ALA A 988 20.65 57.72 -16.89
C ALA A 988 19.88 59.05 -16.85
N HIS A 989 18.61 59.00 -16.46
CA HIS A 989 17.71 60.15 -16.39
C HIS A 989 16.97 60.20 -15.05
N ALA A 990 17.11 61.30 -14.31
CA ALA A 990 16.37 61.55 -13.06
C ALA A 990 16.29 63.05 -12.72
N ASP A 991 15.59 63.41 -11.65
CA ASP A 991 15.74 64.76 -11.08
C ASP A 991 17.08 64.88 -10.33
N VAL A 992 17.40 63.84 -9.54
CA VAL A 992 18.63 63.75 -8.75
C VAL A 992 19.40 62.48 -9.12
N ILE A 993 20.67 62.61 -9.48
CA ILE A 993 21.60 61.49 -9.66
C ILE A 993 22.71 61.62 -8.62
N LYS A 994 22.85 60.61 -7.75
CA LYS A 994 23.92 60.49 -6.75
C LYS A 994 24.68 59.19 -7.01
N VAL A 995 26.00 59.30 -7.20
CA VAL A 995 26.89 58.14 -7.32
C VAL A 995 28.09 58.30 -6.40
N ALA A 996 28.36 57.30 -5.56
CA ALA A 996 29.50 57.34 -4.64
C ALA A 996 30.20 56.00 -4.40
N ALA A 997 31.51 55.96 -4.66
CA ALA A 997 32.41 54.93 -4.17
C ALA A 997 32.99 55.39 -2.81
N LEU A 998 32.38 54.95 -1.71
CA LEU A 998 32.55 55.54 -0.37
C LEU A 998 33.75 55.02 0.42
N GLY A 999 34.38 53.91 0.00
CA GLY A 999 35.55 53.34 0.67
C GLY A 999 36.79 54.23 0.62
N ASN A 1000 37.77 53.99 1.51
CA ASN A 1000 39.01 54.77 1.56
C ASN A 1000 39.77 54.73 0.23
N ASN A 1001 39.73 53.58 -0.46
CA ASN A 1001 40.35 53.32 -1.74
C ASN A 1001 39.29 53.23 -2.87
N GLY A 1002 38.12 53.85 -2.68
CA GLY A 1002 37.01 53.77 -3.61
C GLY A 1002 37.33 54.36 -4.99
N VAL A 1003 36.92 53.68 -6.06
CA VAL A 1003 37.14 54.13 -7.43
C VAL A 1003 35.81 54.27 -8.16
N LEU A 1004 35.56 55.46 -8.71
CA LEU A 1004 34.45 55.73 -9.61
C LEU A 1004 34.99 55.93 -11.02
N THR A 1005 34.66 55.02 -11.93
CA THR A 1005 35.02 55.08 -13.35
C THR A 1005 33.79 55.43 -14.18
N ILE A 1006 33.93 56.36 -15.11
CA ILE A 1006 32.83 56.92 -15.90
C ILE A 1006 33.29 57.01 -17.36
N GLY A 1007 32.48 56.52 -18.28
CA GLY A 1007 32.73 56.66 -19.71
C GLY A 1007 31.51 56.26 -20.51
N ASN A 1008 31.44 56.70 -21.77
CA ASN A 1008 30.43 56.31 -22.76
C ASN A 1008 28.98 56.48 -22.28
N GLY A 1009 28.38 57.64 -22.53
CA GLY A 1009 26.94 57.83 -22.36
C GLY A 1009 26.49 59.18 -21.82
N VAL A 1010 25.29 59.22 -21.26
CA VAL A 1010 24.61 60.41 -20.77
C VAL A 1010 24.14 60.22 -19.34
N LEU A 1011 24.49 61.17 -18.47
CA LEU A 1011 23.94 61.31 -17.13
C LEU A 1011 23.16 62.63 -17.07
N SER A 1012 21.84 62.56 -17.12
CA SER A 1012 20.95 63.72 -17.15
C SER A 1012 20.20 63.87 -15.83
N ALA A 1013 20.52 64.93 -15.09
CA ALA A 1013 19.81 65.30 -13.87
C ALA A 1013 19.26 66.73 -13.96
N ASP A 1014 18.07 66.97 -13.39
CA ASP A 1014 17.41 68.27 -13.44
C ASP A 1014 17.82 69.20 -12.28
N THR A 1015 18.01 68.68 -11.07
CA THR A 1015 18.40 69.49 -9.90
C THR A 1015 19.83 69.23 -9.45
N THR A 1016 20.23 67.96 -9.27
CA THR A 1016 21.53 67.61 -8.68
C THR A 1016 22.17 66.40 -9.35
N LEU A 1017 23.45 66.53 -9.73
CA LEU A 1017 24.31 65.44 -10.18
C LEU A 1017 25.57 65.40 -9.31
N LYS A 1018 25.72 64.35 -8.49
CA LYS A 1018 26.86 64.13 -7.59
C LYS A 1018 27.65 62.89 -8.03
N LEU A 1019 28.93 63.05 -8.37
CA LEU A 1019 29.88 61.98 -8.69
C LEU A 1019 31.03 61.97 -7.68
N TYR A 1020 31.04 61.00 -6.77
CA TYR A 1020 31.84 61.04 -5.54
C TYR A 1020 32.75 59.81 -5.38
N ALA A 1021 33.99 60.05 -4.96
CA ALA A 1021 34.91 59.06 -4.41
C ALA A 1021 35.68 59.72 -3.24
N PRO A 1022 35.04 59.97 -2.09
CA PRO A 1022 35.52 60.90 -1.06
C PRO A 1022 36.60 60.31 -0.13
N GLY A 1023 36.90 59.01 -0.26
CA GLY A 1023 37.92 58.34 0.55
C GLY A 1023 39.30 59.00 0.46
N SER A 1024 40.17 58.70 1.43
CA SER A 1024 41.54 59.27 1.50
C SER A 1024 42.37 59.02 0.24
N ASN A 1025 42.14 57.90 -0.44
CA ASN A 1025 42.72 57.53 -1.74
C ASN A 1025 41.66 57.46 -2.87
N GLY A 1026 40.47 58.00 -2.62
CA GLY A 1026 39.34 57.91 -3.54
C GLY A 1026 39.62 58.57 -4.89
N THR A 1027 39.24 57.91 -5.97
CA THR A 1027 39.57 58.36 -7.33
C THR A 1027 38.32 58.40 -8.22
N VAL A 1028 38.14 59.50 -8.95
CA VAL A 1028 37.16 59.62 -10.04
C VAL A 1028 37.90 59.61 -11.38
N ASN A 1029 37.55 58.70 -12.27
CA ASN A 1029 38.18 58.49 -13.58
C ASN A 1029 37.17 58.69 -14.71
N PHE A 1030 37.45 59.61 -15.63
CA PHE A 1030 36.76 59.70 -16.91
C PHE A 1030 37.60 59.00 -17.98
N VAL A 1031 37.13 57.85 -18.46
CA VAL A 1031 37.89 56.94 -19.33
C VAL A 1031 37.44 56.96 -20.79
N ALA A 1032 36.26 57.49 -21.06
CA ALA A 1032 35.72 57.72 -22.40
C ALA A 1032 34.78 58.93 -22.39
N ASP A 1033 34.38 59.41 -23.56
CA ASP A 1033 33.52 60.59 -23.69
C ASP A 1033 32.18 60.36 -22.99
N VAL A 1034 31.77 61.33 -22.18
CA VAL A 1034 30.51 61.29 -21.43
C VAL A 1034 29.87 62.67 -21.42
N THR A 1035 28.55 62.71 -21.46
CA THR A 1035 27.78 63.95 -21.33
C THR A 1035 27.11 63.99 -19.96
N LEU A 1036 27.47 64.99 -19.16
CA LEU A 1036 26.76 65.33 -17.93
C LEU A 1036 25.73 66.41 -18.29
N TYR A 1037 24.47 66.01 -18.47
CA TYR A 1037 23.41 66.85 -19.03
C TYR A 1037 22.39 67.33 -17.97
N GLY A 1038 21.34 68.01 -18.42
CA GLY A 1038 20.24 68.51 -17.61
C GLY A 1038 20.55 69.81 -16.86
N GLY A 1039 19.51 70.37 -16.22
CA GLY A 1039 19.57 71.64 -15.48
C GLY A 1039 20.34 71.61 -14.16
N SER A 1040 20.82 70.42 -13.77
CA SER A 1040 21.42 70.18 -12.46
C SER A 1040 22.70 70.94 -12.17
N THR A 1041 22.93 71.17 -10.87
CA THR A 1041 24.27 71.43 -10.34
C THR A 1041 25.09 70.15 -10.44
N LYS A 1042 26.25 70.22 -11.12
CA LYS A 1042 27.15 69.08 -11.35
C LYS A 1042 28.33 69.17 -10.41
N ILE A 1043 28.49 68.17 -9.53
CA ILE A 1043 29.52 68.12 -8.50
C ILE A 1043 30.35 66.86 -8.70
N ILE A 1044 31.65 67.04 -8.89
CA ILE A 1044 32.64 65.97 -9.02
C ILE A 1044 33.60 66.08 -7.83
N ALA A 1045 33.67 65.05 -6.99
CA ALA A 1045 34.48 65.08 -5.77
C ALA A 1045 35.29 63.79 -5.59
N GLY A 1046 36.62 63.91 -5.48
CA GLY A 1046 37.49 62.80 -5.13
C GLY A 1046 38.92 63.23 -4.87
N ASN A 1047 39.70 62.45 -4.10
CA ASN A 1047 41.08 62.80 -3.78
C ASN A 1047 41.91 63.00 -5.05
N THR A 1048 41.68 62.16 -6.05
CA THR A 1048 42.18 62.33 -7.43
C THR A 1048 41.04 62.36 -8.42
N VAL A 1049 41.05 63.32 -9.35
CA VAL A 1049 40.14 63.37 -10.51
C VAL A 1049 40.98 63.29 -11.78
N ASN A 1050 40.75 62.26 -12.59
CA ASN A 1050 41.46 62.02 -13.84
C ASN A 1050 40.52 62.17 -15.04
N ILE A 1051 40.92 62.89 -16.06
CA ILE A 1051 40.31 62.80 -17.41
C ILE A 1051 41.37 62.22 -18.34
N PHE A 1052 41.11 61.04 -18.90
CA PHE A 1052 42.09 60.28 -19.68
C PHE A 1052 42.42 60.99 -21.01
N ASN A 1053 43.56 60.65 -21.60
CA ASN A 1053 44.04 61.34 -22.81
C ASN A 1053 43.03 61.21 -23.96
N GLY A 1054 42.69 62.33 -24.59
CA GLY A 1054 41.73 62.39 -25.68
C GLY A 1054 40.25 62.35 -25.25
N VAL A 1055 39.95 62.22 -23.96
CA VAL A 1055 38.57 62.19 -23.43
C VAL A 1055 38.02 63.59 -23.22
N ILE A 1056 36.77 63.81 -23.64
CA ILE A 1056 35.99 65.03 -23.41
C ILE A 1056 34.82 64.74 -22.47
N VAL A 1057 34.82 65.41 -21.31
CA VAL A 1057 33.66 65.42 -20.39
C VAL A 1057 32.78 66.60 -20.76
N THR A 1058 31.67 66.35 -21.46
CA THR A 1058 30.78 67.41 -21.94
C THR A 1058 29.83 67.84 -20.84
N ILE A 1059 29.94 69.10 -20.39
CA ILE A 1059 29.04 69.69 -19.40
C ILE A 1059 27.90 70.40 -20.14
N GLY A 1060 26.71 69.79 -20.11
CA GLY A 1060 25.48 70.36 -20.65
C GLY A 1060 24.85 71.38 -19.70
N GLY A 1061 24.08 72.31 -20.27
CA GLY A 1061 23.43 73.40 -19.54
C GLY A 1061 24.23 74.71 -19.56
N LYS A 1062 23.88 75.66 -18.68
CA LYS A 1062 24.53 76.99 -18.60
C LYS A 1062 25.58 77.09 -17.49
N THR A 1063 25.57 76.17 -16.53
CA THR A 1063 26.42 76.20 -15.33
C THR A 1063 27.63 75.26 -15.50
N PRO A 1064 28.85 75.73 -15.21
CA PRO A 1064 30.03 74.87 -15.20
C PRO A 1064 29.95 73.83 -14.07
N ALA A 1065 30.66 72.71 -14.21
CA ALA A 1065 30.78 71.71 -13.16
C ALA A 1065 31.69 72.19 -12.02
N SER A 1066 31.31 71.88 -10.77
CA SER A 1066 32.13 72.11 -9.58
C SER A 1066 33.01 70.90 -9.30
N VAL A 1067 34.33 71.11 -9.28
CA VAL A 1067 35.32 70.05 -9.06
C VAL A 1067 35.99 70.24 -7.69
N PHE A 1068 35.95 69.21 -6.85
CA PHE A 1068 36.60 69.17 -5.54
C PHE A 1068 37.64 68.06 -5.51
N THR A 1069 38.93 68.41 -5.54
CA THR A 1069 40.00 67.42 -5.60
C THR A 1069 41.32 67.95 -5.08
N ASN A 1070 42.16 67.06 -4.57
CA ASN A 1070 43.54 67.36 -4.20
C ASN A 1070 44.50 67.15 -5.39
N LYS A 1071 44.08 66.39 -6.42
CA LYS A 1071 44.86 66.07 -7.63
C LYS A 1071 43.98 66.11 -8.88
N ALA A 1072 43.97 67.27 -9.56
CA ALA A 1072 43.21 67.52 -10.79
C ALA A 1072 44.03 67.15 -12.05
N ASN A 1073 44.01 65.89 -12.46
CA ASN A 1073 44.80 65.35 -13.57
C ASN A 1073 44.06 65.46 -14.91
N TYR A 1074 44.01 66.67 -15.47
CA TYR A 1074 43.42 66.98 -16.78
C TYR A 1074 43.97 68.32 -17.32
N THR A 1075 43.66 68.66 -18.57
CA THR A 1075 44.05 69.91 -19.23
C THR A 1075 42.90 70.93 -19.18
N GLY A 1076 43.23 72.21 -18.98
CA GLY A 1076 42.26 73.30 -18.89
C GLY A 1076 41.54 73.39 -17.54
N PHE A 1077 40.80 74.48 -17.31
CA PHE A 1077 39.92 74.67 -16.14
C PHE A 1077 40.58 74.38 -14.77
N GLY A 1078 41.84 74.80 -14.60
CA GLY A 1078 42.60 74.62 -13.36
C GLY A 1078 43.20 73.22 -13.13
N GLY A 1079 43.15 72.33 -14.14
CA GLY A 1079 43.88 71.06 -14.12
C GLY A 1079 45.40 71.23 -14.24
N ASN A 1080 46.17 70.24 -13.78
CA ASN A 1080 47.63 70.28 -13.73
C ASN A 1080 48.33 69.92 -15.06
N GLY A 1081 47.57 69.59 -16.11
CA GLY A 1081 48.10 69.27 -17.45
C GLY A 1081 48.79 67.89 -17.55
N SER A 1082 48.74 67.05 -16.52
CA SER A 1082 49.34 65.70 -16.56
C SER A 1082 48.66 64.74 -17.55
N ARG A 1083 47.48 65.09 -18.05
CA ARG A 1083 46.69 64.35 -19.06
C ARG A 1083 46.06 65.32 -20.05
N THR A 1084 45.89 64.89 -21.31
CA THR A 1084 45.33 65.72 -22.39
C THR A 1084 43.79 65.78 -22.41
N GLY A 1085 43.10 64.98 -21.61
CA GLY A 1085 41.65 65.05 -21.47
C GLY A 1085 41.18 66.38 -20.87
N THR A 1086 39.96 66.81 -21.21
CA THR A 1086 39.44 68.14 -20.84
C THR A 1086 37.93 68.13 -20.61
N PHE A 1087 37.41 69.18 -19.98
CA PHE A 1087 35.98 69.50 -19.99
C PHE A 1087 35.59 70.21 -21.29
N GLY A 1088 34.39 69.94 -21.78
CA GLY A 1088 33.72 70.60 -22.91
C GLY A 1088 32.38 71.23 -22.51
N GLY A 1089 31.73 71.94 -23.43
CA GLY A 1089 30.44 72.61 -23.17
C GLY A 1089 30.59 73.80 -22.21
N ALA A 1090 29.80 73.83 -21.13
CA ALA A 1090 29.91 74.88 -20.10
C ALA A 1090 31.22 74.83 -19.28
N GLY A 1091 32.02 73.76 -19.44
CA GLY A 1091 33.31 73.61 -18.78
C GLY A 1091 33.21 73.34 -17.26
N ALA A 1092 34.32 73.54 -16.55
CA ALA A 1092 34.39 73.36 -15.10
C ALA A 1092 34.93 74.63 -14.40
N SER A 1093 34.58 74.83 -13.14
CA SER A 1093 35.25 75.81 -12.29
C SER A 1093 36.66 75.34 -11.89
N ASN A 1094 37.52 76.27 -11.47
CA ASN A 1094 38.83 75.90 -10.91
C ASN A 1094 38.63 74.97 -9.71
N PRO A 1095 39.42 73.90 -9.58
CA PRO A 1095 39.22 72.90 -8.54
C PRO A 1095 39.44 73.47 -7.14
N SER A 1096 38.54 73.12 -6.22
CA SER A 1096 38.65 73.40 -4.78
C SER A 1096 39.19 72.17 -4.04
N SER A 1097 39.69 72.38 -2.82
CA SER A 1097 40.17 71.27 -1.97
C SER A 1097 39.05 70.29 -1.66
N LEU A 1098 39.36 68.99 -1.58
CA LEU A 1098 38.35 67.95 -1.32
C LEU A 1098 37.60 68.17 0.01
N ASN A 1099 38.26 68.72 1.04
CA ASN A 1099 37.64 69.01 2.33
C ASN A 1099 36.57 70.12 2.28
N GLN A 1100 36.48 70.87 1.17
CA GLN A 1100 35.44 71.86 0.91
C GLN A 1100 34.26 71.29 0.12
N ALA A 1101 34.33 70.01 -0.29
CA ALA A 1101 33.23 69.35 -0.97
C ALA A 1101 32.00 69.30 -0.06
N TYR A 1102 30.83 69.54 -0.65
CA TYR A 1102 29.56 69.32 0.03
C TYR A 1102 29.47 67.87 0.50
N ALA A 1103 28.94 67.66 1.71
CA ALA A 1103 28.73 66.33 2.25
C ALA A 1103 27.92 65.46 1.28
N PHE A 1104 28.28 64.18 1.19
CA PHE A 1104 27.46 63.21 0.49
C PHE A 1104 26.31 62.81 1.40
N ASP A 1105 25.08 62.95 0.91
CA ASP A 1105 23.89 62.79 1.75
C ASP A 1105 23.69 61.31 2.16
N GLY A 1106 22.89 61.09 3.21
CA GLY A 1106 22.49 59.75 3.64
C GLY A 1106 21.76 58.97 2.53
N PRO A 1107 21.64 57.63 2.65
CA PRO A 1107 20.91 56.80 1.68
C PRO A 1107 19.49 57.30 1.43
N GLY A 1108 19.14 57.54 0.17
CA GLY A 1108 17.74 57.64 -0.23
C GLY A 1108 17.02 58.98 -0.10
N GLY A 1109 17.72 60.08 0.16
CA GLY A 1109 17.12 61.42 0.24
C GLY A 1109 17.80 62.28 1.27
#